data_AF-A0A0V0R513-F1
#
_entry.id   AF-A0A0V0R513-F1
#
_cell.length_a   1.000
_cell.length_b   1.000
_cell.length_c   1.000
_cell.angle_alpha   90.00
_cell.angle_beta   90.00
_cell.angle_gamma   90.00
#
_symmetry.space_group_name_H-M   'P 1'
#
loop_
_entity.id
_entity.type
_entity.pdbx_description
1 polymer ?
#
loop_
_entity_poly.entity_id
_entity_poly.type
_entity_poly.pdbx_seq_one_letter_code
_entity_poly.pdbx_strand_id
1 'polypeptide(L)'
;MENIYYGDIDEIIIKENEAGSKNGGLFIKNSKNLDINNISFYENSADLYGSGLGITDSSDILIEKINLTKNTANQNGALFLENVQNQVIIDLNANNNWNQMQGGAVYLINCGQISIQNSNFLENNSQNQGGGIYIGLSFDILIINSKFIKNTANQMGGGLYLEKIVNGQIKDSFFSQNEGKKGGGGAGMTASVFEGNLVGGGYGGGVGINGDGPVYVVGSAFRANEGANRGGGISCLQVSVIYFTDCGFFDHTYGGNIYGGAFYSYMSVSLVLDKVVFENNLSQAQGAGIHFYYGYLMYIYNSEFYKNKLIKDDDASDSYGGGYYANIINTLNMQNCTFKDNFAQLKGGGLAITDIYTSILYNVTIDNNHATYDKNIPLYQKGPKYMQSLGGGLYWDAEKNDNSIYHTLNMSKIIFTNNQASSGGAFMIQSRPNQQLEINLQDIKFYDNLGDIGPAIRYLGENRENINNLQEKNDIKFKGNVGIMYSDDVYTKFTDKEVLISDSSYVFSLCQTGFYLKEIYQTICQPCIENAVCEGGYIPIYPEKYFWRAEKEDLQFYFCENNQEACLGNDTCKQGHTGPLCESCDIQNNFGPYGKECQKCESDFLIGFKIAVYGLSLLFIIAYQIYGVRKKVNKKIFSQVFMNIWDYPVNSASNVSGIVKVAIMHCQVFYLMSDFTLNMPFEVVSVFEIFGNPQTSMSTNLTCILVQEDVEKSQYLINIYALAVVTVVLVLAILIELCLHYFVKFFQNKRQLMDYILCSIVSFILAIQPGILQNSFKFIICREIAEIEYSTADLNIQCKTDFFKKNVLPKMLCVGMSIIFSENLVFKGVFSALVILYYVGFCKYRDPYITLKLNRLQIFSGLVLVTTICFGICINYADSSEMEQIISIMIIFINGVFALQCLYLVLTEFRFFCYLQFYNYGGRFSNKIKLMAEKKLQSYKKTKQRWLVLRKYIRNCIAQNKTCNERKDFKELLYTSYVSGITKQFVDKSPGISNQLFSNGDSIKFIQQNDKR
;
A
#
# COMPACT_ATOMS: atom_id res chain seq x y z
N MET A 1 -54.05 -82.08 13.05
CA MET A 1 -54.72 -82.08 14.36
C MET A 1 -53.99 -81.07 15.21
N GLU A 2 -54.71 -80.01 15.51
CA GLU A 2 -54.34 -78.87 16.34
C GLU A 2 -54.20 -79.37 17.79
N ASN A 3 -53.01 -79.28 18.36
CA ASN A 3 -52.86 -79.25 19.81
C ASN A 3 -52.68 -77.78 20.19
N ILE A 4 -53.80 -77.07 20.37
CA ILE A 4 -53.81 -75.73 20.96
C ILE A 4 -53.55 -75.91 22.45
N TYR A 5 -52.36 -75.51 22.90
CA TYR A 5 -52.03 -75.49 24.33
C TYR A 5 -52.47 -74.15 24.91
N TYR A 6 -53.38 -74.22 25.88
CA TYR A 6 -53.66 -73.15 26.83
C TYR A 6 -52.77 -73.39 28.05
N GLY A 7 -52.02 -72.40 28.52
CA GLY A 7 -51.19 -72.58 29.70
C GLY A 7 -50.54 -71.29 30.18
N ASP A 8 -50.38 -71.19 31.50
CA ASP A 8 -49.61 -70.16 32.18
C ASP A 8 -48.25 -70.77 32.57
N ILE A 9 -47.15 -70.07 32.31
CA ILE A 9 -45.80 -70.47 32.71
C ILE A 9 -45.24 -69.40 33.63
N ASP A 10 -45.20 -69.70 34.94
CA ASP A 10 -44.90 -68.73 35.98
C ASP A 10 -43.77 -69.17 36.94
N GLU A 11 -42.96 -68.21 37.40
CA GLU A 11 -41.96 -68.34 38.48
C GLU A 11 -40.84 -69.37 38.24
N ILE A 12 -40.23 -69.36 37.05
CA ILE A 12 -39.21 -70.34 36.65
C ILE A 12 -37.84 -69.68 36.45
N ILE A 13 -36.78 -70.40 36.83
CA ILE A 13 -35.40 -70.06 36.47
C ILE A 13 -34.86 -71.15 35.53
N ILE A 14 -34.50 -70.76 34.32
CA ILE A 14 -33.93 -71.63 33.28
C ILE A 14 -32.51 -71.15 33.00
N LYS A 15 -31.51 -71.97 33.32
CA LYS A 15 -30.12 -71.53 33.26
C LYS A 15 -29.15 -72.59 32.78
N GLU A 16 -28.04 -72.14 32.19
CA GLU A 16 -26.88 -72.96 31.81
C GLU A 16 -27.24 -74.12 30.86
N ASN A 17 -28.29 -73.97 30.05
CA ASN A 17 -28.67 -74.98 29.06
C ASN A 17 -27.94 -74.72 27.74
N GLU A 18 -27.52 -75.79 27.06
CA GLU A 18 -26.83 -75.72 25.77
C GLU A 18 -27.55 -76.58 24.74
N ALA A 19 -27.91 -75.99 23.59
CA ALA A 19 -28.52 -76.69 22.47
C ALA A 19 -27.65 -76.56 21.22
N GLY A 20 -27.15 -77.68 20.69
CA GLY A 20 -26.42 -77.72 19.39
C GLY A 20 -27.28 -77.47 18.15
N SER A 21 -28.50 -76.94 18.32
CA SER A 21 -29.36 -76.50 17.23
C SER A 21 -30.20 -75.29 17.66
N LYS A 22 -31.48 -75.47 18.01
CA LYS A 22 -32.41 -74.36 18.31
C LYS A 22 -32.85 -74.40 19.77
N ASN A 23 -33.01 -73.22 20.35
CA ASN A 23 -33.69 -72.91 21.62
C ASN A 23 -33.10 -73.57 22.86
N GLY A 24 -32.08 -72.93 23.45
CA GLY A 24 -31.33 -73.45 24.60
C GLY A 24 -32.17 -73.55 25.88
N GLY A 25 -33.06 -72.60 26.14
CA GLY A 25 -33.89 -72.57 27.36
C GLY A 25 -35.28 -73.18 27.19
N LEU A 26 -36.21 -72.41 26.60
CA LEU A 26 -37.61 -72.79 26.43
C LEU A 26 -38.05 -72.55 24.98
N PHE A 27 -38.69 -73.55 24.38
CA PHE A 27 -39.27 -73.46 23.04
C PHE A 27 -40.75 -73.76 23.02
N ILE A 28 -41.51 -72.87 22.38
CA ILE A 28 -42.96 -72.93 22.27
C ILE A 28 -43.35 -72.80 20.81
N LYS A 29 -44.28 -73.64 20.34
CA LYS A 29 -44.70 -73.66 18.94
C LYS A 29 -46.20 -73.96 18.84
N ASN A 30 -46.88 -73.37 17.85
CA ASN A 30 -48.29 -73.61 17.55
C ASN A 30 -49.21 -73.36 18.76
N SER A 31 -48.95 -72.29 19.52
CA SER A 31 -49.70 -71.94 20.72
C SER A 31 -50.65 -70.76 20.49
N LYS A 32 -51.72 -70.69 21.29
CA LYS A 32 -52.69 -69.59 21.23
C LYS A 32 -53.16 -69.24 22.65
N ASN A 33 -53.25 -67.94 22.98
CA ASN A 33 -53.58 -67.45 24.32
C ASN A 33 -52.60 -68.00 25.37
N LEU A 34 -51.36 -67.56 25.28
CA LEU A 34 -50.27 -68.02 26.14
C LEU A 34 -49.76 -66.86 26.99
N ASP A 35 -49.76 -67.06 28.31
CA ASP A 35 -49.21 -66.11 29.28
C ASP A 35 -47.92 -66.68 29.86
N ILE A 36 -46.83 -65.93 29.70
CA ILE A 36 -45.49 -66.27 30.20
C ILE A 36 -45.09 -65.17 31.18
N ASN A 37 -45.06 -65.48 32.48
CA ASN A 37 -44.82 -64.48 33.52
C ASN A 37 -43.64 -64.84 34.42
N ASN A 38 -42.86 -63.83 34.82
CA ASN A 38 -41.89 -63.96 35.91
C ASN A 38 -40.89 -65.12 35.71
N ILE A 39 -40.28 -65.20 34.51
CA ILE A 39 -39.27 -66.20 34.17
C ILE A 39 -37.90 -65.55 33.99
N SER A 40 -36.87 -66.19 34.53
CA SER A 40 -35.47 -65.79 34.34
C SER A 40 -34.69 -66.80 33.50
N PHE A 41 -34.15 -66.34 32.37
CA PHE A 41 -33.25 -67.10 31.49
C PHE A 41 -31.81 -66.60 31.66
N TYR A 42 -30.92 -67.45 32.16
CA TYR A 42 -29.54 -67.08 32.52
C TYR A 42 -28.48 -67.99 31.88
N GLU A 43 -27.51 -67.42 31.16
CA GLU A 43 -26.38 -68.17 30.58
C GLU A 43 -26.79 -69.39 29.74
N ASN A 44 -27.93 -69.32 29.03
CA ASN A 44 -28.32 -70.36 28.07
C ASN A 44 -27.67 -70.11 26.71
N SER A 45 -27.34 -71.19 26.00
CA SER A 45 -26.65 -71.16 24.71
C SER A 45 -27.39 -71.97 23.63
N ALA A 46 -27.44 -71.46 22.39
CA ALA A 46 -27.99 -72.18 21.24
C ALA A 46 -27.21 -71.92 19.94
N ASP A 47 -27.00 -72.93 19.12
CA ASP A 47 -26.28 -72.77 17.85
C ASP A 47 -27.03 -71.95 16.80
N LEU A 48 -28.36 -71.86 16.86
CA LEU A 48 -29.18 -71.13 15.90
C LEU A 48 -29.90 -69.96 16.57
N TYR A 49 -30.98 -70.18 17.31
CA TYR A 49 -31.83 -69.10 17.81
C TYR A 49 -32.55 -69.42 19.11
N GLY A 50 -33.05 -68.38 19.80
CA GLY A 50 -33.90 -68.51 20.98
C GLY A 50 -33.15 -69.06 22.19
N SER A 51 -31.89 -68.64 22.42
CA SER A 51 -31.07 -69.18 23.52
C SER A 51 -31.78 -69.14 24.87
N GLY A 52 -32.57 -68.10 25.16
CA GLY A 52 -33.50 -68.08 26.29
C GLY A 52 -34.88 -68.65 25.91
N LEU A 53 -35.68 -67.87 25.18
CA LEU A 53 -37.07 -68.17 24.86
C LEU A 53 -37.31 -68.07 23.35
N GLY A 54 -37.80 -69.14 22.73
CA GLY A 54 -38.24 -69.16 21.33
C GLY A 54 -39.73 -69.45 21.21
N ILE A 55 -40.47 -68.64 20.44
CA ILE A 55 -41.89 -68.87 20.14
C ILE A 55 -42.13 -68.77 18.65
N THR A 56 -42.77 -69.79 18.05
CA THR A 56 -43.05 -69.81 16.61
C THR A 56 -44.49 -70.16 16.29
N ASP A 57 -45.01 -69.65 15.17
CA ASP A 57 -46.30 -70.05 14.60
C ASP A 57 -47.45 -69.96 15.62
N SER A 58 -47.52 -68.86 16.38
CA SER A 58 -48.41 -68.72 17.55
C SER A 58 -49.21 -67.42 17.53
N SER A 59 -50.25 -67.29 18.35
CA SER A 59 -51.04 -66.04 18.45
C SER A 59 -51.46 -65.69 19.88
N ASP A 60 -51.69 -64.40 20.12
CA ASP A 60 -52.21 -63.87 21.38
C ASP A 60 -51.30 -64.26 22.56
N ILE A 61 -50.07 -63.73 22.53
CA ILE A 61 -48.99 -64.08 23.48
C ILE A 61 -48.70 -62.89 24.41
N LEU A 62 -48.82 -63.10 25.71
CA LEU A 62 -48.40 -62.16 26.75
C LEU A 62 -47.09 -62.63 27.38
N ILE A 63 -46.08 -61.77 27.33
CA ILE A 63 -44.77 -62.00 27.93
C ILE A 63 -44.55 -60.91 28.98
N GLU A 64 -44.62 -61.26 30.26
CA GLU A 64 -44.55 -60.31 31.37
C GLU A 64 -43.38 -60.63 32.32
N LYS A 65 -42.66 -59.60 32.79
CA LYS A 65 -41.62 -59.71 33.83
C LYS A 65 -40.55 -60.77 33.53
N ILE A 66 -40.04 -60.78 32.30
CA ILE A 66 -39.00 -61.71 31.88
C ILE A 66 -37.61 -61.10 32.10
N ASN A 67 -36.68 -61.90 32.62
CA ASN A 67 -35.27 -61.53 32.68
C ASN A 67 -34.45 -62.40 31.72
N LEU A 68 -33.76 -61.79 30.75
CA LEU A 68 -32.83 -62.45 29.84
C LEU A 68 -31.42 -61.95 30.12
N THR A 69 -30.57 -62.77 30.75
CA THR A 69 -29.22 -62.35 31.13
C THR A 69 -28.15 -63.29 30.59
N LYS A 70 -27.15 -62.72 29.89
CA LYS A 70 -25.98 -63.45 29.38
C LYS A 70 -26.32 -64.67 28.50
N ASN A 71 -27.45 -64.66 27.80
CA ASN A 71 -27.77 -65.74 26.86
C ASN A 71 -27.03 -65.50 25.54
N THR A 72 -26.58 -66.59 24.92
CA THR A 72 -25.74 -66.55 23.71
C THR A 72 -26.33 -67.41 22.60
N ALA A 73 -26.54 -66.88 21.40
CA ALA A 73 -26.84 -67.71 20.23
C ALA A 73 -26.04 -67.32 19.00
N ASN A 74 -25.78 -68.24 18.07
CA ASN A 74 -25.02 -67.86 16.88
C ASN A 74 -25.87 -67.06 15.87
N GLN A 75 -27.18 -67.32 15.71
CA GLN A 75 -27.98 -66.56 14.72
C GLN A 75 -28.82 -65.46 15.36
N ASN A 76 -29.84 -65.79 16.17
CA ASN A 76 -30.87 -64.80 16.55
C ASN A 76 -30.99 -64.58 18.07
N GLY A 77 -31.69 -63.49 18.42
CA GLY A 77 -32.07 -63.06 19.78
C GLY A 77 -32.27 -64.12 20.85
N ALA A 78 -31.90 -63.76 22.08
CA ALA A 78 -32.20 -64.52 23.29
C ALA A 78 -33.71 -64.74 23.46
N LEU A 79 -34.52 -63.75 23.09
CA LEU A 79 -35.94 -63.89 22.77
C LEU A 79 -36.13 -63.91 21.25
N PHE A 80 -36.69 -65.00 20.74
CA PHE A 80 -36.94 -65.18 19.32
C PHE A 80 -38.44 -65.40 19.07
N LEU A 81 -39.10 -64.50 18.35
CA LEU A 81 -40.48 -64.68 17.88
C LEU A 81 -40.55 -64.69 16.34
N GLU A 82 -41.16 -65.74 15.78
CA GLU A 82 -41.36 -65.89 14.33
C GLU A 82 -42.81 -66.30 14.03
N ASN A 83 -43.45 -65.63 13.07
CA ASN A 83 -44.85 -65.88 12.70
C ASN A 83 -45.81 -65.78 13.90
N VAL A 84 -45.58 -64.80 14.79
CA VAL A 84 -46.42 -64.57 15.97
C VAL A 84 -47.40 -63.43 15.70
N GLN A 85 -48.69 -63.66 15.97
CA GLN A 85 -49.74 -62.66 15.85
C GLN A 85 -50.14 -62.14 17.23
N ASN A 86 -50.25 -60.82 17.40
CA ASN A 86 -50.66 -60.16 18.65
C ASN A 86 -49.78 -60.55 19.85
N GLN A 87 -48.61 -59.95 19.97
CA GLN A 87 -47.75 -60.11 21.13
C GLN A 87 -47.66 -58.83 21.97
N VAL A 88 -47.70 -59.02 23.28
CA VAL A 88 -47.50 -57.96 24.26
C VAL A 88 -46.35 -58.37 25.18
N ILE A 89 -45.29 -57.58 25.18
CA ILE A 89 -44.09 -57.76 25.99
C ILE A 89 -44.04 -56.63 27.00
N ILE A 90 -44.11 -56.94 28.29
CA ILE A 90 -44.15 -55.97 29.38
C ILE A 90 -43.06 -56.32 30.40
N ASP A 91 -42.34 -55.30 30.88
CA ASP A 91 -41.33 -55.43 31.93
C ASP A 91 -40.22 -56.45 31.58
N LEU A 92 -39.79 -56.49 30.31
CA LEU A 92 -38.66 -57.31 29.87
C LEU A 92 -37.34 -56.66 30.25
N ASN A 93 -36.48 -57.36 30.99
CA ASN A 93 -35.11 -56.95 31.27
C ASN A 93 -34.13 -57.84 30.52
N ALA A 94 -33.54 -57.33 29.45
CA ALA A 94 -32.51 -58.01 28.68
C ALA A 94 -31.14 -57.37 28.90
N ASN A 95 -30.22 -58.13 29.49
CA ASN A 95 -28.91 -57.65 29.89
C ASN A 95 -27.78 -58.55 29.37
N ASN A 96 -26.77 -57.95 28.73
CA ASN A 96 -25.53 -58.62 28.32
C ASN A 96 -25.76 -59.88 27.45
N ASN A 97 -26.80 -59.90 26.62
CA ASN A 97 -27.04 -60.99 25.66
C ASN A 97 -26.23 -60.75 24.38
N TRP A 98 -25.76 -61.83 23.75
CA TRP A 98 -24.86 -61.74 22.60
C TRP A 98 -25.26 -62.69 21.47
N ASN A 99 -25.31 -62.19 20.23
CA ASN A 99 -25.59 -63.00 19.04
C ASN A 99 -24.69 -62.71 17.82
N GLN A 100 -24.37 -63.71 16.98
CA GLN A 100 -23.56 -63.51 15.76
C GLN A 100 -24.32 -63.03 14.52
N MET A 101 -25.66 -62.99 14.51
CA MET A 101 -26.39 -62.35 13.41
C MET A 101 -27.22 -61.16 13.87
N GLN A 102 -28.45 -61.35 14.32
CA GLN A 102 -29.42 -60.25 14.44
C GLN A 102 -30.18 -60.31 15.78
N GLY A 103 -30.48 -59.13 16.35
CA GLY A 103 -31.19 -59.01 17.62
C GLY A 103 -30.33 -59.47 18.79
N GLY A 104 -29.53 -58.60 19.41
CA GLY A 104 -28.65 -59.03 20.51
C GLY A 104 -29.44 -59.53 21.72
N ALA A 105 -30.57 -58.89 22.06
CA ALA A 105 -31.53 -59.42 23.03
C ALA A 105 -32.75 -60.06 22.38
N VAL A 106 -33.39 -59.35 21.46
CA VAL A 106 -34.71 -59.75 20.91
C VAL A 106 -34.68 -59.74 19.38
N TYR A 107 -35.22 -60.79 18.79
CA TYR A 107 -35.40 -60.93 17.36
C TYR A 107 -36.86 -61.26 17.04
N LEU A 108 -37.52 -60.39 16.28
CA LEU A 108 -38.93 -60.51 15.87
C LEU A 108 -39.01 -60.52 14.34
N ILE A 109 -39.60 -61.54 13.74
CA ILE A 109 -39.81 -61.61 12.29
C ILE A 109 -41.20 -62.10 11.91
N ASN A 110 -41.76 -61.50 10.85
CA ASN A 110 -43.09 -61.84 10.32
C ASN A 110 -44.18 -61.83 11.40
N CYS A 111 -44.13 -60.80 12.25
CA CYS A 111 -45.03 -60.63 13.36
C CYS A 111 -46.15 -59.64 13.01
N GLY A 112 -47.33 -59.85 13.59
CA GLY A 112 -48.48 -58.97 13.43
C GLY A 112 -48.35 -57.67 14.24
N GLN A 113 -49.19 -57.52 15.26
CA GLN A 113 -49.14 -56.42 16.21
C GLN A 113 -48.13 -56.71 17.34
N ILE A 114 -47.14 -55.83 17.49
CA ILE A 114 -46.07 -55.93 18.49
C ILE A 114 -46.20 -54.77 19.48
N SER A 115 -46.36 -55.08 20.77
CA SER A 115 -46.26 -54.08 21.83
C SER A 115 -45.13 -54.42 22.80
N ILE A 116 -44.19 -53.49 23.00
CA ILE A 116 -43.11 -53.61 23.98
C ILE A 116 -43.22 -52.42 24.95
N GLN A 117 -43.39 -52.70 26.23
CA GLN A 117 -43.67 -51.68 27.24
C GLN A 117 -42.76 -51.84 28.45
N ASN A 118 -42.35 -50.72 29.04
CA ASN A 118 -41.64 -50.67 30.32
C ASN A 118 -40.37 -51.56 30.38
N SER A 119 -39.71 -51.76 29.25
CA SER A 119 -38.66 -52.77 29.10
C SER A 119 -37.26 -52.15 29.06
N ASN A 120 -36.26 -52.88 29.54
CA ASN A 120 -34.87 -52.45 29.62
C ASN A 120 -33.97 -53.36 28.77
N PHE A 121 -33.23 -52.76 27.84
CA PHE A 121 -32.24 -53.42 26.99
C PHE A 121 -30.87 -52.79 27.28
N LEU A 122 -30.03 -53.52 28.00
CA LEU A 122 -28.75 -53.04 28.52
C LEU A 122 -27.60 -53.90 27.99
N GLU A 123 -26.60 -53.25 27.40
CA GLU A 123 -25.32 -53.89 27.05
C GLU A 123 -25.47 -55.15 26.16
N ASN A 124 -26.52 -55.22 25.33
CA ASN A 124 -26.72 -56.35 24.42
C ASN A 124 -25.94 -56.13 23.12
N ASN A 125 -25.47 -57.22 22.52
CA ASN A 125 -24.54 -57.18 21.40
C ASN A 125 -24.98 -58.08 20.25
N SER A 126 -24.93 -57.54 19.03
CA SER A 126 -25.23 -58.22 17.77
C SER A 126 -24.10 -57.99 16.76
N GLN A 127 -23.64 -59.05 16.07
CA GLN A 127 -22.62 -58.90 15.03
C GLN A 127 -23.15 -58.31 13.71
N ASN A 128 -24.48 -58.29 13.46
CA ASN A 128 -25.06 -57.56 12.33
C ASN A 128 -25.97 -56.41 12.76
N GLN A 129 -27.24 -56.68 13.06
CA GLN A 129 -28.26 -55.64 13.19
C GLN A 129 -29.03 -55.77 14.51
N GLY A 130 -29.49 -54.64 15.05
CA GLY A 130 -30.36 -54.59 16.24
C GLY A 130 -29.66 -55.08 17.50
N GLY A 131 -28.72 -54.30 18.04
CA GLY A 131 -27.94 -54.72 19.23
C GLY A 131 -28.84 -54.99 20.44
N GLY A 132 -29.86 -54.17 20.67
CA GLY A 132 -30.97 -54.51 21.57
C GLY A 132 -32.00 -55.37 20.85
N ILE A 133 -32.73 -54.77 19.91
CA ILE A 133 -33.85 -55.41 19.23
C ILE A 133 -33.69 -55.33 17.70
N TYR A 134 -33.97 -56.45 17.03
CA TYR A 134 -34.24 -56.50 15.59
C TYR A 134 -35.72 -56.83 15.35
N ILE A 135 -36.40 -56.05 14.51
CA ILE A 135 -37.76 -56.33 14.04
C ILE A 135 -37.81 -56.26 12.51
N GLY A 136 -38.22 -57.34 11.86
CA GLY A 136 -38.30 -57.45 10.41
C GLY A 136 -39.67 -57.91 9.90
N LEU A 137 -40.08 -57.43 8.73
CA LEU A 137 -41.27 -57.89 8.00
C LEU A 137 -42.55 -57.88 8.86
N SER A 138 -42.74 -56.82 9.66
CA SER A 138 -43.83 -56.71 10.64
C SER A 138 -44.66 -55.45 10.42
N PHE A 139 -45.91 -55.43 10.87
CA PHE A 139 -46.87 -54.39 10.46
C PHE A 139 -46.99 -53.24 11.46
N ASP A 140 -47.42 -53.51 12.70
CA ASP A 140 -47.73 -52.50 13.70
C ASP A 140 -46.84 -52.68 14.94
N ILE A 141 -45.91 -51.76 15.13
CA ILE A 141 -44.95 -51.78 16.24
C ILE A 141 -45.22 -50.62 17.18
N LEU A 142 -45.36 -50.92 18.47
CA LEU A 142 -45.50 -49.94 19.54
C LEU A 142 -44.49 -50.20 20.64
N ILE A 143 -43.51 -49.31 20.79
CA ILE A 143 -42.53 -49.34 21.88
C ILE A 143 -42.82 -48.14 22.80
N ILE A 144 -43.08 -48.41 24.08
CA ILE A 144 -43.46 -47.39 25.07
C ILE A 144 -42.58 -47.50 26.31
N ASN A 145 -42.16 -46.34 26.85
CA ASN A 145 -41.50 -46.23 28.15
C ASN A 145 -40.35 -47.23 28.34
N SER A 146 -39.55 -47.43 27.29
CA SER A 146 -38.50 -48.45 27.26
C SER A 146 -37.12 -47.80 27.16
N LYS A 147 -36.10 -48.49 27.69
CA LYS A 147 -34.72 -48.01 27.77
C LYS A 147 -33.79 -48.89 26.95
N PHE A 148 -32.99 -48.27 26.10
CA PHE A 148 -31.96 -48.90 25.29
C PHE A 148 -30.63 -48.24 25.62
N ILE A 149 -29.79 -48.91 26.41
CA ILE A 149 -28.56 -48.33 26.92
C ILE A 149 -27.37 -49.21 26.57
N LYS A 150 -26.34 -48.64 25.95
CA LYS A 150 -25.06 -49.30 25.64
C LYS A 150 -25.19 -50.58 24.81
N ASN A 151 -26.23 -50.69 23.97
CA ASN A 151 -26.35 -51.83 23.08
C ASN A 151 -25.50 -51.62 21.82
N THR A 152 -24.86 -52.68 21.34
CA THR A 152 -23.87 -52.62 20.25
C THR A 152 -24.31 -53.49 19.07
N ALA A 153 -24.24 -52.95 17.86
CA ALA A 153 -24.43 -53.69 16.62
C ALA A 153 -23.27 -53.43 15.64
N ASN A 154 -22.63 -54.48 15.14
CA ASN A 154 -21.49 -54.34 14.22
C ASN A 154 -21.88 -53.90 12.80
N GLN A 155 -23.17 -53.76 12.46
CA GLN A 155 -23.64 -53.12 11.23
C GLN A 155 -24.65 -52.00 11.48
N MET A 156 -25.91 -52.26 11.86
CA MET A 156 -26.96 -51.24 11.94
C MET A 156 -27.83 -51.33 13.20
N GLY A 157 -28.21 -50.17 13.75
CA GLY A 157 -29.15 -50.07 14.86
C GLY A 157 -28.64 -50.68 16.16
N GLY A 158 -27.70 -49.99 16.81
CA GLY A 158 -27.14 -50.42 18.11
C GLY A 158 -28.23 -50.71 19.15
N GLY A 159 -29.19 -49.80 19.33
CA GLY A 159 -30.35 -50.03 20.21
C GLY A 159 -31.46 -50.84 19.54
N LEU A 160 -31.97 -50.34 18.41
CA LEU A 160 -33.12 -50.86 17.69
C LEU A 160 -32.88 -50.82 16.18
N TYR A 161 -33.28 -51.87 15.48
CA TYR A 161 -33.32 -51.89 14.02
C TYR A 161 -34.68 -52.40 13.52
N LEU A 162 -35.35 -51.57 12.72
CA LEU A 162 -36.64 -51.85 12.09
C LEU A 162 -36.45 -52.05 10.58
N GLU A 163 -36.81 -53.22 10.06
CA GLU A 163 -36.69 -53.55 8.63
C GLU A 163 -38.04 -53.87 7.99
N LYS A 164 -38.38 -53.13 6.91
CA LYS A 164 -39.61 -53.34 6.12
C LYS A 164 -40.86 -53.31 7.00
N ILE A 165 -40.96 -52.27 7.82
CA ILE A 165 -42.10 -52.02 8.70
C ILE A 165 -43.09 -51.10 8.01
N VAL A 166 -44.39 -51.37 8.19
CA VAL A 166 -45.45 -50.51 7.67
C VAL A 166 -45.74 -49.34 8.61
N ASN A 167 -45.86 -49.60 9.91
CA ASN A 167 -46.18 -48.61 10.93
C ASN A 167 -45.40 -48.89 12.24
N GLY A 168 -44.51 -47.97 12.61
CA GLY A 168 -43.76 -48.02 13.86
C GLY A 168 -44.04 -46.79 14.71
N GLN A 169 -44.16 -46.98 16.02
CA GLN A 169 -44.29 -45.92 17.00
C GLN A 169 -43.37 -46.18 18.19
N ILE A 170 -42.56 -45.17 18.52
CA ILE A 170 -41.70 -45.12 19.69
C ILE A 170 -42.15 -43.95 20.55
N LYS A 171 -42.56 -44.23 21.79
CA LYS A 171 -43.09 -43.23 22.73
C LYS A 171 -42.37 -43.28 24.07
N ASP A 172 -42.11 -42.10 24.64
CA ASP A 172 -41.59 -41.93 26.00
C ASP A 172 -40.35 -42.80 26.28
N SER A 173 -39.53 -43.05 25.26
CA SER A 173 -38.43 -44.02 25.33
C SER A 173 -37.07 -43.33 25.31
N PHE A 174 -36.08 -43.99 25.91
CA PHE A 174 -34.73 -43.44 26.11
C PHE A 174 -33.69 -44.32 25.41
N PHE A 175 -32.97 -43.74 24.44
CA PHE A 175 -31.90 -44.39 23.69
C PHE A 175 -30.59 -43.69 23.98
N SER A 176 -29.69 -44.35 24.73
CA SER A 176 -28.43 -43.73 25.13
C SER A 176 -27.22 -44.62 24.96
N GLN A 177 -26.12 -44.03 24.48
CA GLN A 177 -24.82 -44.68 24.35
C GLN A 177 -24.86 -45.98 23.52
N ASN A 178 -25.82 -46.12 22.62
CA ASN A 178 -25.87 -47.28 21.74
C ASN A 178 -24.89 -47.08 20.57
N GLU A 179 -24.28 -48.19 20.14
CA GLU A 179 -23.24 -48.17 19.11
C GLU A 179 -23.65 -49.00 17.89
N GLY A 180 -23.63 -48.41 16.70
CA GLY A 180 -23.85 -49.11 15.43
C GLY A 180 -22.80 -48.71 14.39
N LYS A 181 -22.36 -49.57 13.47
CA LYS A 181 -21.47 -49.10 12.37
C LYS A 181 -22.18 -48.18 11.37
N LYS A 182 -23.51 -48.20 11.33
CA LYS A 182 -24.44 -47.37 10.53
C LYS A 182 -25.72 -47.15 11.36
N GLY A 183 -26.41 -46.02 11.16
CA GLY A 183 -27.59 -45.66 11.97
C GLY A 183 -28.73 -46.68 11.93
N GLY A 184 -29.58 -46.64 12.96
CA GLY A 184 -30.72 -47.55 13.15
C GLY A 184 -32.04 -47.00 12.61
N GLY A 185 -32.82 -47.87 11.97
CA GLY A 185 -34.18 -47.63 11.48
C GLY A 185 -35.16 -47.25 12.58
N GLY A 186 -35.83 -46.10 12.44
CA GLY A 186 -36.97 -45.71 13.26
C GLY A 186 -38.12 -45.19 12.40
N ALA A 187 -39.36 -45.49 12.80
CA ALA A 187 -40.57 -44.87 12.27
C ALA A 187 -41.39 -44.35 13.46
N GLY A 188 -42.00 -43.16 13.32
CA GLY A 188 -42.89 -42.51 14.29
C GLY A 188 -42.34 -42.34 15.71
N MET A 189 -42.05 -41.10 16.13
CA MET A 189 -41.36 -40.85 17.40
C MET A 189 -42.07 -39.76 18.21
N THR A 190 -42.31 -40.00 19.49
CA THR A 190 -42.98 -39.04 20.36
C THR A 190 -42.34 -39.02 21.74
N ALA A 191 -42.11 -37.83 22.29
CA ALA A 191 -41.61 -37.60 23.64
C ALA A 191 -40.36 -38.45 24.01
N SER A 192 -39.53 -38.78 23.02
CA SER A 192 -38.41 -39.69 23.17
C SER A 192 -37.07 -38.95 23.12
N VAL A 193 -36.05 -39.51 23.76
CA VAL A 193 -34.73 -38.89 23.87
C VAL A 193 -33.65 -39.81 23.33
N PHE A 194 -32.82 -39.28 22.44
CA PHE A 194 -31.70 -39.95 21.78
C PHE A 194 -30.41 -39.23 22.14
N GLU A 195 -29.61 -39.81 23.03
CA GLU A 195 -28.49 -39.13 23.67
C GLU A 195 -27.18 -39.93 23.63
N GLY A 196 -26.12 -39.34 23.09
CA GLY A 196 -24.78 -39.93 23.15
C GLY A 196 -24.65 -41.21 22.31
N ASN A 197 -25.51 -41.42 21.30
CA ASN A 197 -25.41 -42.59 20.45
C ASN A 197 -24.27 -42.41 19.44
N LEU A 198 -23.53 -43.49 19.18
CA LEU A 198 -22.34 -43.49 18.34
C LEU A 198 -22.59 -44.32 17.09
N VAL A 199 -22.31 -43.72 15.92
CA VAL A 199 -22.37 -44.40 14.64
C VAL A 199 -21.00 -44.44 13.97
N GLY A 200 -20.52 -45.59 13.52
CA GLY A 200 -19.23 -45.76 12.83
C GLY A 200 -19.20 -45.30 11.36
N GLY A 201 -20.00 -44.30 10.99
CA GLY A 201 -20.21 -43.80 9.62
C GLY A 201 -21.59 -44.10 9.04
N GLY A 202 -21.98 -43.43 7.94
CA GLY A 202 -23.29 -43.62 7.30
C GLY A 202 -24.32 -42.55 7.66
N TYR A 203 -25.56 -42.94 7.97
CA TYR A 203 -26.73 -42.05 8.09
C TYR A 203 -27.31 -42.07 9.50
N GLY A 204 -27.62 -40.90 10.08
CA GLY A 204 -28.42 -40.77 11.30
C GLY A 204 -27.69 -41.21 12.58
N GLY A 205 -27.02 -40.30 13.27
CA GLY A 205 -26.28 -40.62 14.51
C GLY A 205 -27.18 -41.05 15.66
N GLY A 206 -28.35 -40.42 15.80
CA GLY A 206 -29.43 -40.91 16.66
C GLY A 206 -30.34 -41.88 15.91
N VAL A 207 -30.89 -41.43 14.77
CA VAL A 207 -31.90 -42.18 14.00
C VAL A 207 -31.65 -42.06 12.50
N GLY A 208 -31.62 -43.20 11.81
CA GLY A 208 -31.52 -43.27 10.35
C GLY A 208 -32.79 -43.87 9.74
N ILE A 209 -33.47 -43.14 8.88
CA ILE A 209 -34.72 -43.56 8.23
C ILE A 209 -34.50 -43.62 6.72
N ASN A 210 -34.91 -44.74 6.13
CA ASN A 210 -34.92 -44.95 4.69
C ASN A 210 -36.22 -45.65 4.29
N GLY A 211 -37.06 -44.97 3.50
CA GLY A 211 -38.30 -45.55 2.99
C GLY A 211 -39.36 -44.51 2.63
N ASP A 212 -40.39 -44.95 1.91
CA ASP A 212 -41.37 -44.07 1.25
C ASP A 212 -42.47 -43.52 2.20
N GLY A 213 -42.61 -44.11 3.40
CA GLY A 213 -43.65 -43.75 4.37
C GLY A 213 -43.39 -42.40 5.06
N PRO A 214 -44.42 -41.77 5.67
CA PRO A 214 -44.27 -40.52 6.39
C PRO A 214 -43.54 -40.72 7.74
N VAL A 215 -42.84 -39.68 8.18
CA VAL A 215 -42.11 -39.63 9.46
C VAL A 215 -42.66 -38.49 10.31
N TYR A 216 -43.14 -38.83 11.50
CA TYR A 216 -43.62 -37.87 12.49
C TYR A 216 -42.70 -37.93 13.71
N VAL A 217 -42.18 -36.77 14.13
CA VAL A 217 -41.38 -36.62 15.36
C VAL A 217 -41.98 -35.49 16.17
N VAL A 218 -42.43 -35.79 17.39
CA VAL A 218 -43.15 -34.83 18.24
C VAL A 218 -42.52 -34.80 19.62
N GLY A 219 -42.25 -33.62 20.18
CA GLY A 219 -41.80 -33.47 21.57
C GLY A 219 -40.48 -34.18 21.90
N SER A 220 -39.65 -34.49 20.90
CA SER A 220 -38.49 -35.36 21.05
C SER A 220 -37.16 -34.57 21.03
N ALA A 221 -36.14 -35.12 21.68
CA ALA A 221 -34.83 -34.47 21.78
C ALA A 221 -33.70 -35.39 21.29
N PHE A 222 -32.81 -34.83 20.47
CA PHE A 222 -31.60 -35.47 19.96
C PHE A 222 -30.40 -34.70 20.49
N ARG A 223 -29.52 -35.35 21.25
CA ARG A 223 -28.41 -34.71 21.95
C ARG A 223 -27.11 -35.47 21.76
N ALA A 224 -26.05 -34.78 21.38
CA ALA A 224 -24.69 -35.33 21.39
C ALA A 224 -24.56 -36.71 20.70
N ASN A 225 -25.32 -36.92 19.61
CA ASN A 225 -25.15 -38.12 18.80
C ASN A 225 -24.03 -37.89 17.77
N GLU A 226 -23.17 -38.89 17.58
CA GLU A 226 -21.87 -38.70 16.92
C GLU A 226 -21.56 -39.77 15.86
N GLY A 227 -20.62 -39.44 14.96
CA GLY A 227 -19.99 -40.38 14.03
C GLY A 227 -20.76 -40.70 12.73
N ALA A 228 -21.98 -40.19 12.55
CA ALA A 228 -22.69 -40.31 11.26
C ALA A 228 -22.12 -39.34 10.21
N ASN A 229 -22.00 -39.77 8.95
CA ASN A 229 -21.57 -38.90 7.83
C ASN A 229 -22.71 -38.00 7.33
N ARG A 230 -23.95 -38.28 7.71
CA ARG A 230 -25.14 -37.53 7.27
C ARG A 230 -26.18 -37.54 8.39
N GLY A 231 -26.55 -36.36 8.90
CA GLY A 231 -27.55 -36.24 9.96
C GLY A 231 -27.01 -36.72 11.31
N GLY A 232 -26.35 -35.85 12.09
CA GLY A 232 -25.82 -36.24 13.41
C GLY A 232 -26.94 -36.67 14.36
N GLY A 233 -28.07 -35.98 14.36
CA GLY A 233 -29.27 -36.40 15.10
C GLY A 233 -30.13 -37.38 14.30
N ILE A 234 -30.68 -36.92 13.17
CA ILE A 234 -31.58 -37.71 12.33
C ILE A 234 -31.23 -37.59 10.85
N SER A 235 -31.34 -38.69 10.11
CA SER A 235 -31.23 -38.71 8.65
C SER A 235 -32.46 -39.36 8.03
N CYS A 236 -33.06 -38.71 7.04
CA CYS A 236 -34.23 -39.22 6.31
C CYS A 236 -33.92 -39.33 4.81
N LEU A 237 -34.10 -40.51 4.22
CA LEU A 237 -33.86 -40.77 2.81
C LEU A 237 -35.15 -41.25 2.14
N GLN A 238 -35.52 -40.62 1.02
CA GLN A 238 -36.63 -41.03 0.16
C GLN A 238 -37.99 -41.05 0.87
N VAL A 239 -38.20 -40.11 1.81
CA VAL A 239 -39.40 -40.03 2.65
C VAL A 239 -40.49 -39.18 1.99
N SER A 240 -41.75 -39.62 2.05
CA SER A 240 -42.87 -38.82 1.52
C SER A 240 -43.08 -37.52 2.32
N VAL A 241 -43.21 -37.59 3.63
CA VAL A 241 -43.43 -36.41 4.48
C VAL A 241 -42.62 -36.52 5.75
N ILE A 242 -41.91 -35.45 6.11
CA ILE A 242 -41.21 -35.32 7.39
C ILE A 242 -41.90 -34.20 8.17
N TYR A 243 -42.39 -34.52 9.37
CA TYR A 243 -43.11 -33.59 10.24
C TYR A 243 -42.47 -33.57 11.63
N PHE A 244 -41.83 -32.46 11.99
CA PHE A 244 -41.22 -32.26 13.31
C PHE A 244 -41.94 -31.14 14.06
N THR A 245 -42.43 -31.44 15.27
CA THR A 245 -43.04 -30.45 16.17
C THR A 245 -42.47 -30.51 17.57
N ASP A 246 -42.23 -29.34 18.17
CA ASP A 246 -41.74 -29.22 19.56
C ASP A 246 -40.47 -30.08 19.79
N CYS A 247 -39.55 -30.08 18.83
CA CYS A 247 -38.36 -30.92 18.83
C CYS A 247 -37.08 -30.10 19.04
N GLY A 248 -36.04 -30.74 19.57
CA GLY A 248 -34.74 -30.10 19.76
C GLY A 248 -33.56 -30.96 19.33
N PHE A 249 -32.60 -30.35 18.64
CA PHE A 249 -31.38 -30.96 18.14
C PHE A 249 -30.16 -30.19 18.67
N PHE A 250 -29.42 -30.81 19.57
CA PHE A 250 -28.39 -30.16 20.37
C PHE A 250 -27.04 -30.87 20.28
N ASP A 251 -25.98 -30.09 20.19
CA ASP A 251 -24.60 -30.52 20.45
C ASP A 251 -24.15 -31.73 19.63
N HIS A 252 -24.62 -31.87 18.39
CA HIS A 252 -24.16 -32.96 17.52
C HIS A 252 -22.73 -32.67 17.05
N THR A 253 -21.77 -33.43 17.60
CA THR A 253 -20.34 -33.26 17.34
C THR A 253 -19.74 -34.41 16.52
N TYR A 254 -18.48 -34.26 16.12
CA TYR A 254 -17.94 -34.74 14.85
C TYR A 254 -17.20 -36.09 14.92
N GLY A 255 -17.28 -36.90 13.85
CA GLY A 255 -16.46 -38.11 13.62
C GLY A 255 -16.09 -38.47 12.15
N GLY A 256 -16.39 -37.62 11.14
CA GLY A 256 -16.07 -37.84 9.70
C GLY A 256 -17.00 -37.04 8.77
N ASN A 257 -16.74 -36.86 7.45
CA ASN A 257 -17.43 -35.92 6.50
C ASN A 257 -18.97 -35.73 6.68
N ILE A 258 -19.40 -34.88 7.64
CA ILE A 258 -20.83 -34.72 7.99
C ILE A 258 -21.53 -33.71 7.06
N TYR A 259 -22.66 -34.13 6.49
CA TYR A 259 -23.70 -33.27 5.92
C TYR A 259 -24.89 -33.17 6.87
N GLY A 260 -25.48 -31.99 7.08
CA GLY A 260 -26.67 -31.87 7.94
C GLY A 260 -26.33 -32.17 9.40
N GLY A 261 -25.50 -31.35 10.03
CA GLY A 261 -24.86 -31.64 11.34
C GLY A 261 -25.85 -32.16 12.39
N ALA A 262 -27.07 -31.62 12.45
CA ALA A 262 -28.18 -32.22 13.19
C ALA A 262 -29.11 -33.06 12.29
N PHE A 263 -29.58 -32.50 11.18
CA PHE A 263 -30.58 -33.13 10.31
C PHE A 263 -30.15 -33.16 8.85
N TYR A 264 -30.26 -34.34 8.25
CA TYR A 264 -30.05 -34.54 6.82
C TYR A 264 -31.27 -35.15 6.15
N SER A 265 -31.64 -34.63 4.99
CA SER A 265 -32.70 -35.19 4.15
C SER A 265 -32.34 -35.20 2.66
N TYR A 266 -32.65 -36.31 1.99
CA TYR A 266 -32.39 -36.52 0.56
C TYR A 266 -33.60 -37.12 -0.16
N MET A 267 -34.02 -36.50 -1.26
CA MET A 267 -35.15 -36.94 -2.10
C MET A 267 -36.46 -37.12 -1.32
N SER A 268 -36.72 -36.23 -0.36
CA SER A 268 -37.96 -36.25 0.42
C SER A 268 -38.98 -35.28 -0.17
N VAL A 269 -40.26 -35.67 -0.26
CA VAL A 269 -41.26 -34.86 -0.97
C VAL A 269 -41.62 -33.58 -0.18
N SER A 270 -41.86 -33.69 1.13
CA SER A 270 -42.26 -32.56 1.97
C SER A 270 -41.56 -32.55 3.32
N LEU A 271 -41.15 -31.37 3.79
CA LEU A 271 -40.66 -31.11 5.15
C LEU A 271 -41.51 -30.04 5.84
N VAL A 272 -41.96 -30.34 7.06
CA VAL A 272 -42.66 -29.40 7.93
C VAL A 272 -41.99 -29.36 9.30
N LEU A 273 -41.54 -28.19 9.70
CA LEU A 273 -40.97 -27.90 11.01
C LEU A 273 -41.85 -26.87 11.71
N ASP A 274 -42.27 -27.13 12.94
CA ASP A 274 -42.93 -26.13 13.79
C ASP A 274 -42.42 -26.19 15.22
N LYS A 275 -41.92 -25.07 15.75
CA LYS A 275 -41.28 -24.99 17.07
C LYS A 275 -40.11 -25.96 17.24
N VAL A 276 -39.19 -25.94 16.28
CA VAL A 276 -37.99 -26.78 16.33
C VAL A 276 -36.76 -25.93 16.62
N VAL A 277 -35.89 -26.43 17.49
CA VAL A 277 -34.63 -25.76 17.88
C VAL A 277 -33.44 -26.58 17.40
N PHE A 278 -32.54 -25.94 16.65
CA PHE A 278 -31.25 -26.47 16.25
C PHE A 278 -30.14 -25.64 16.89
N GLU A 279 -29.46 -26.20 17.88
CA GLU A 279 -28.44 -25.49 18.64
C GLU A 279 -27.09 -26.22 18.66
N ASN A 280 -26.02 -25.45 18.43
CA ASN A 280 -24.63 -25.87 18.60
C ASN A 280 -24.26 -27.15 17.80
N ASN A 281 -24.82 -27.30 16.60
CA ASN A 281 -24.52 -28.44 15.74
C ASN A 281 -23.36 -28.14 14.81
N LEU A 282 -22.53 -29.16 14.55
CA LEU A 282 -21.32 -29.06 13.74
C LEU A 282 -21.42 -29.87 12.45
N SER A 283 -20.90 -29.31 11.35
CA SER A 283 -20.79 -29.97 10.05
C SER A 283 -19.47 -29.58 9.38
N GLN A 284 -18.92 -30.44 8.51
CA GLN A 284 -17.70 -30.14 7.73
C GLN A 284 -17.99 -29.81 6.27
N ALA A 285 -19.15 -30.24 5.75
CA ALA A 285 -19.50 -30.03 4.35
C ALA A 285 -20.55 -28.93 4.19
N GLN A 286 -21.81 -29.23 4.52
CA GLN A 286 -22.94 -28.30 4.30
C GLN A 286 -23.99 -28.45 5.40
N GLY A 287 -24.70 -27.36 5.72
CA GLY A 287 -25.87 -27.35 6.59
C GLY A 287 -25.57 -27.83 8.00
N ALA A 288 -24.98 -27.01 8.89
CA ALA A 288 -24.62 -27.52 10.22
C ALA A 288 -25.85 -27.81 11.10
N GLY A 289 -26.92 -27.02 11.01
CA GLY A 289 -28.22 -27.44 11.55
C GLY A 289 -28.92 -28.42 10.61
N ILE A 290 -29.35 -27.91 9.44
CA ILE A 290 -30.10 -28.69 8.44
C ILE A 290 -29.39 -28.70 7.10
N HIS A 291 -29.32 -29.88 6.48
CA HIS A 291 -29.08 -30.03 5.05
C HIS A 291 -30.26 -30.76 4.40
N PHE A 292 -30.95 -30.07 3.49
CA PHE A 292 -32.04 -30.64 2.71
C PHE A 292 -31.75 -30.55 1.21
N TYR A 293 -31.83 -31.70 0.52
CA TYR A 293 -31.45 -31.82 -0.88
C TYR A 293 -32.51 -32.59 -1.66
N TYR A 294 -33.01 -32.00 -2.75
CA TYR A 294 -34.12 -32.49 -3.57
C TYR A 294 -35.44 -32.68 -2.80
N GLY A 295 -36.38 -31.73 -2.94
CA GLY A 295 -37.76 -31.92 -2.50
C GLY A 295 -38.77 -30.97 -3.14
N TYR A 296 -40.04 -31.16 -2.83
CA TYR A 296 -41.12 -30.38 -3.45
C TYR A 296 -41.57 -29.22 -2.57
N LEU A 297 -41.91 -29.49 -1.30
CA LEU A 297 -42.43 -28.48 -0.37
C LEU A 297 -41.63 -28.42 0.92
N MET A 298 -41.39 -27.21 1.41
CA MET A 298 -40.79 -27.00 2.71
C MET A 298 -41.46 -25.88 3.47
N TYR A 299 -41.88 -26.19 4.69
CA TYR A 299 -42.56 -25.28 5.60
C TYR A 299 -41.83 -25.25 6.94
N ILE A 300 -41.40 -24.06 7.36
CA ILE A 300 -40.64 -23.88 8.61
C ILE A 300 -41.30 -22.76 9.39
N TYR A 301 -41.79 -23.08 10.59
CA TYR A 301 -42.56 -22.19 11.43
C TYR A 301 -41.96 -22.12 12.82
N ASN A 302 -41.93 -20.91 13.40
CA ASN A 302 -41.63 -20.70 14.82
C ASN A 302 -40.34 -21.39 15.30
N SER A 303 -39.34 -21.50 14.45
CA SER A 303 -38.15 -22.35 14.67
C SER A 303 -36.87 -21.53 14.81
N GLU A 304 -35.91 -22.05 15.55
CA GLU A 304 -34.69 -21.34 15.94
C GLU A 304 -33.43 -22.12 15.56
N PHE A 305 -32.44 -21.41 14.99
CA PHE A 305 -31.15 -21.93 14.58
C PHE A 305 -30.05 -21.12 15.26
N TYR A 306 -29.40 -21.72 16.25
CA TYR A 306 -28.47 -21.03 17.12
C TYR A 306 -27.07 -21.67 17.13
N LYS A 307 -26.01 -20.88 16.96
CA LYS A 307 -24.61 -21.35 17.12
C LYS A 307 -24.20 -22.55 16.26
N ASN A 308 -24.92 -22.85 15.19
CA ASN A 308 -24.56 -23.96 14.32
C ASN A 308 -23.37 -23.53 13.45
N LYS A 309 -22.35 -24.38 13.38
CA LYS A 309 -21.06 -24.00 12.81
C LYS A 309 -20.58 -25.03 11.80
N LEU A 310 -20.22 -24.51 10.62
CA LEU A 310 -19.49 -25.27 9.62
C LEU A 310 -17.99 -25.06 9.81
N ILE A 311 -17.27 -26.11 10.21
CA ILE A 311 -15.80 -26.08 10.39
C ILE A 311 -15.22 -26.94 9.29
N LYS A 312 -14.49 -26.38 8.34
CA LYS A 312 -13.95 -27.13 7.19
C LYS A 312 -12.60 -27.81 7.51
N ASP A 313 -12.34 -28.92 6.82
CA ASP A 313 -11.02 -29.52 6.56
C ASP A 313 -10.54 -29.07 5.15
N ASP A 314 -9.28 -28.64 4.99
CA ASP A 314 -8.76 -27.68 4.00
C ASP A 314 -9.21 -27.76 2.50
N ASP A 315 -9.84 -28.84 2.01
CA ASP A 315 -10.06 -29.12 0.57
C ASP A 315 -11.49 -28.97 -0.01
N ALA A 316 -12.57 -28.92 0.78
CA ALA A 316 -13.94 -28.75 0.25
C ALA A 316 -14.25 -27.37 -0.39
N SER A 317 -14.57 -27.34 -1.69
CA SER A 317 -15.04 -26.16 -2.46
C SER A 317 -16.41 -25.62 -2.04
N ASP A 318 -17.13 -26.33 -1.15
CA ASP A 318 -18.59 -26.21 -1.04
C ASP A 318 -19.09 -26.09 0.41
N SER A 319 -18.66 -25.04 1.11
CA SER A 319 -19.14 -24.68 2.46
C SER A 319 -20.39 -23.79 2.40
N TYR A 320 -21.58 -24.40 2.52
CA TYR A 320 -22.88 -23.70 2.46
C TYR A 320 -23.68 -23.86 3.75
N GLY A 321 -24.27 -22.76 4.23
CA GLY A 321 -25.37 -22.75 5.20
C GLY A 321 -24.96 -23.16 6.60
N GLY A 322 -24.48 -22.22 7.41
CA GLY A 322 -24.04 -22.50 8.79
C GLY A 322 -25.18 -23.01 9.65
N GLY A 323 -26.33 -22.33 9.64
CA GLY A 323 -27.56 -22.84 10.28
C GLY A 323 -28.32 -23.81 9.38
N TYR A 324 -28.52 -23.42 8.13
CA TYR A 324 -29.41 -24.12 7.23
C TYR A 324 -28.90 -24.06 5.79
N TYR A 325 -28.96 -25.20 5.11
CA TYR A 325 -28.70 -25.31 3.68
C TYR A 325 -29.82 -26.09 2.97
N ALA A 326 -30.29 -25.51 1.86
CA ALA A 326 -31.31 -26.10 1.01
C ALA A 326 -30.98 -25.96 -0.48
N ASN A 327 -31.16 -27.05 -1.23
CA ASN A 327 -30.87 -27.10 -2.67
C ASN A 327 -31.94 -27.88 -3.46
N ILE A 328 -32.31 -27.33 -4.63
CA ILE A 328 -33.29 -27.86 -5.59
C ILE A 328 -34.63 -28.18 -4.91
N ILE A 329 -35.39 -27.12 -4.63
CA ILE A 329 -36.72 -27.20 -4.02
C ILE A 329 -37.72 -26.38 -4.83
N ASN A 330 -38.94 -26.88 -5.00
CA ASN A 330 -39.98 -26.12 -5.67
C ASN A 330 -40.48 -24.95 -4.80
N THR A 331 -40.86 -25.19 -3.54
CA THR A 331 -41.33 -24.11 -2.65
C THR A 331 -40.74 -24.20 -1.25
N LEU A 332 -40.15 -23.10 -0.78
CA LEU A 332 -39.72 -22.86 0.59
C LEU A 332 -40.58 -21.75 1.20
N ASN A 333 -41.22 -22.04 2.34
CA ASN A 333 -41.99 -21.08 3.13
C ASN A 333 -41.50 -21.09 4.58
N MET A 334 -40.99 -19.96 5.04
CA MET A 334 -40.41 -19.78 6.36
C MET A 334 -41.09 -18.62 7.08
N GLN A 335 -41.63 -18.87 8.28
CA GLN A 335 -42.31 -17.84 9.06
C GLN A 335 -41.91 -17.86 10.53
N ASN A 336 -41.74 -16.67 11.11
CA ASN A 336 -41.42 -16.50 12.54
C ASN A 336 -40.16 -17.28 12.95
N CYS A 337 -39.10 -17.23 12.14
CA CYS A 337 -37.88 -18.00 12.40
C CYS A 337 -36.72 -17.09 12.80
N THR A 338 -35.78 -17.63 13.58
CA THR A 338 -34.58 -16.90 14.02
C THR A 338 -33.32 -17.68 13.68
N PHE A 339 -32.37 -17.02 13.01
CA PHE A 339 -31.02 -17.51 12.74
C PHE A 339 -30.03 -16.63 13.48
N LYS A 340 -29.36 -17.18 14.48
CA LYS A 340 -28.44 -16.41 15.31
C LYS A 340 -27.12 -17.11 15.60
N ASP A 341 -26.03 -16.35 15.56
CA ASP A 341 -24.68 -16.82 15.90
C ASP A 341 -24.20 -18.01 15.04
N ASN A 342 -24.78 -18.24 13.86
CA ASN A 342 -24.37 -19.34 12.99
C ASN A 342 -23.18 -18.94 12.12
N PHE A 343 -22.36 -19.93 11.75
CA PHE A 343 -21.13 -19.71 11.00
C PHE A 343 -20.98 -20.67 9.83
N ALA A 344 -20.66 -20.13 8.66
CA ALA A 344 -20.22 -20.87 7.49
C ALA A 344 -18.86 -20.37 7.04
N GLN A 345 -18.09 -21.18 6.32
CA GLN A 345 -16.80 -20.71 5.86
C GLN A 345 -16.91 -19.88 4.58
N LEU A 346 -17.69 -20.34 3.60
CA LEU A 346 -17.79 -19.71 2.30
C LEU A 346 -19.12 -18.99 2.08
N LYS A 347 -20.27 -19.66 2.25
CA LYS A 347 -21.55 -19.12 1.80
C LYS A 347 -22.67 -19.28 2.82
N GLY A 348 -23.41 -18.21 3.11
CA GLY A 348 -24.62 -18.27 3.92
C GLY A 348 -24.32 -18.62 5.38
N GLY A 349 -23.73 -17.70 6.15
CA GLY A 349 -23.39 -17.96 7.56
C GLY A 349 -24.61 -18.41 8.38
N GLY A 350 -25.76 -17.78 8.17
CA GLY A 350 -27.05 -18.23 8.70
C GLY A 350 -27.72 -19.23 7.78
N LEU A 351 -28.08 -18.76 6.58
CA LEU A 351 -28.96 -19.44 5.65
C LEU A 351 -28.34 -19.46 4.25
N ALA A 352 -28.28 -20.63 3.62
CA ALA A 352 -27.92 -20.79 2.21
C ALA A 352 -29.04 -21.48 1.45
N ILE A 353 -29.57 -20.80 0.43
CA ILE A 353 -30.65 -21.25 -0.43
C ILE A 353 -30.14 -21.29 -1.86
N THR A 354 -30.26 -22.42 -2.53
CA THR A 354 -29.74 -22.60 -3.89
C THR A 354 -30.77 -23.32 -4.75
N ASP A 355 -30.98 -22.85 -5.98
CA ASP A 355 -31.84 -23.50 -6.97
C ASP A 355 -33.30 -23.71 -6.53
N ILE A 356 -33.88 -22.77 -5.78
CA ILE A 356 -35.29 -22.82 -5.35
C ILE A 356 -36.20 -22.04 -6.30
N TYR A 357 -37.34 -22.61 -6.70
CA TYR A 357 -38.30 -21.92 -7.59
C TYR A 357 -39.05 -20.80 -6.86
N THR A 358 -39.65 -21.11 -5.71
CA THR A 358 -40.38 -20.12 -4.90
C THR A 358 -39.83 -20.08 -3.47
N SER A 359 -39.35 -18.91 -3.05
CA SER A 359 -38.89 -18.66 -1.68
C SER A 359 -39.78 -17.60 -1.03
N ILE A 360 -40.43 -17.93 0.09
CA ILE A 360 -41.31 -17.04 0.86
C ILE A 360 -40.77 -16.96 2.29
N LEU A 361 -40.26 -15.81 2.69
CA LEU A 361 -39.79 -15.55 4.05
C LEU A 361 -40.64 -14.44 4.68
N TYR A 362 -41.22 -14.72 5.85
CA TYR A 362 -42.07 -13.78 6.59
C TYR A 362 -41.63 -13.70 8.05
N ASN A 363 -41.34 -12.50 8.54
CA ASN A 363 -40.98 -12.31 9.95
C ASN A 363 -39.80 -13.19 10.40
N VAL A 364 -38.66 -13.03 9.71
CA VAL A 364 -37.42 -13.79 9.99
C VAL A 364 -36.35 -12.85 10.53
N THR A 365 -35.67 -13.26 11.60
CA THR A 365 -34.54 -12.51 12.18
C THR A 365 -33.24 -13.24 11.89
N ILE A 366 -32.26 -12.53 11.33
CA ILE A 366 -30.94 -13.05 10.94
C ILE A 366 -29.90 -12.18 11.65
N ASP A 367 -29.47 -12.62 12.83
CA ASP A 367 -28.64 -11.85 13.76
C ASP A 367 -27.26 -12.48 13.97
N ASN A 368 -26.21 -11.70 13.79
CA ASN A 368 -24.84 -12.09 14.09
C ASN A 368 -24.41 -13.41 13.42
N ASN A 369 -24.77 -13.62 12.15
CA ASN A 369 -24.33 -14.78 11.36
C ASN A 369 -23.16 -14.42 10.45
N HIS A 370 -22.19 -15.33 10.37
CA HIS A 370 -20.86 -15.02 9.84
C HIS A 370 -20.49 -16.01 8.74
N ALA A 371 -20.17 -15.49 7.57
CA ALA A 371 -19.32 -16.18 6.61
C ALA A 371 -17.88 -15.68 6.82
N THR A 372 -16.86 -16.55 6.77
CA THR A 372 -15.48 -16.18 7.17
C THR A 372 -15.05 -14.84 6.61
N TYR A 373 -14.75 -13.89 7.49
CA TYR A 373 -14.38 -12.55 7.09
C TYR A 373 -13.41 -11.94 8.10
N ASP A 374 -12.24 -11.52 7.61
CA ASP A 374 -11.27 -10.78 8.41
C ASP A 374 -11.26 -9.31 8.00
N LYS A 375 -11.86 -8.49 8.86
CA LYS A 375 -11.97 -7.04 8.70
C LYS A 375 -10.64 -6.29 8.84
N ASN A 376 -9.61 -6.92 9.40
CA ASN A 376 -8.33 -6.26 9.66
C ASN A 376 -7.36 -6.37 8.47
N ILE A 377 -7.65 -7.23 7.48
CA ILE A 377 -6.81 -7.38 6.30
C ILE A 377 -6.96 -6.12 5.43
N PRO A 378 -5.89 -5.30 5.26
CA PRO A 378 -5.93 -4.13 4.40
C PRO A 378 -6.10 -4.52 2.92
N LEU A 379 -6.59 -3.60 2.09
CA LEU A 379 -6.82 -3.83 0.65
C LEU A 379 -5.58 -4.42 -0.07
N TYR A 380 -4.39 -3.88 0.22
CA TYR A 380 -3.11 -4.33 -0.37
C TYR A 380 -2.64 -5.73 0.09
N GLN A 381 -3.36 -6.40 0.99
CA GLN A 381 -3.09 -7.78 1.40
C GLN A 381 -4.14 -8.77 0.89
N LYS A 382 -5.14 -8.29 0.13
CA LYS A 382 -6.23 -9.11 -0.45
C LYS A 382 -5.85 -9.65 -1.82
N GLY A 383 -4.77 -10.43 -1.87
CA GLY A 383 -4.28 -11.07 -3.10
C GLY A 383 -5.16 -12.23 -3.60
N PRO A 384 -4.70 -13.04 -4.57
CA PRO A 384 -5.51 -14.08 -5.21
C PRO A 384 -6.05 -15.17 -4.26
N LYS A 385 -5.37 -15.40 -3.14
CA LYS A 385 -5.76 -16.37 -2.11
C LYS A 385 -6.72 -15.81 -1.06
N TYR A 386 -7.15 -14.55 -1.21
CA TYR A 386 -8.09 -13.94 -0.30
C TYR A 386 -9.42 -14.69 -0.32
N MET A 387 -9.92 -15.04 0.87
CA MET A 387 -11.13 -15.84 1.01
C MET A 387 -12.37 -15.01 0.66
N GLN A 388 -13.01 -15.37 -0.44
CA GLN A 388 -14.25 -14.73 -0.92
C GLN A 388 -15.46 -15.42 -0.29
N SER A 389 -15.80 -15.02 0.93
CA SER A 389 -17.04 -15.44 1.56
C SER A 389 -18.22 -14.60 1.08
N LEU A 390 -19.39 -15.22 0.91
CA LEU A 390 -20.59 -14.62 0.33
C LEU A 390 -21.80 -14.77 1.28
N GLY A 391 -22.55 -13.70 1.49
CA GLY A 391 -23.84 -13.77 2.19
C GLY A 391 -23.69 -14.16 3.66
N GLY A 392 -23.23 -13.25 4.52
CA GLY A 392 -22.97 -13.56 5.93
C GLY A 392 -24.23 -14.01 6.68
N GLY A 393 -25.34 -13.34 6.42
CA GLY A 393 -26.66 -13.74 6.91
C GLY A 393 -27.32 -14.77 5.99
N LEU A 394 -27.60 -14.34 4.76
CA LEU A 394 -28.31 -15.09 3.74
C LEU A 394 -27.52 -15.12 2.43
N TYR A 395 -27.35 -16.31 1.86
CA TYR A 395 -26.91 -16.53 0.50
C TYR A 395 -28.04 -17.15 -0.31
N TRP A 396 -28.41 -16.52 -1.43
CA TRP A 396 -29.43 -17.03 -2.34
C TRP A 396 -28.85 -17.11 -3.77
N ASP A 397 -28.93 -18.28 -4.38
CA ASP A 397 -28.59 -18.46 -5.80
C ASP A 397 -29.65 -19.25 -6.58
N ALA A 398 -29.63 -19.07 -7.91
CA ALA A 398 -30.38 -19.88 -8.87
C ALA A 398 -29.47 -20.31 -10.03
N GLU A 399 -28.28 -20.82 -9.71
CA GLU A 399 -27.18 -21.02 -10.66
C GLU A 399 -27.03 -22.44 -11.22
N LYS A 400 -27.99 -23.37 -11.05
CA LYS A 400 -27.93 -24.71 -11.67
C LYS A 400 -29.14 -25.05 -12.55
N ASN A 401 -30.26 -24.37 -12.36
CA ASN A 401 -31.51 -24.64 -13.09
C ASN A 401 -31.56 -24.07 -14.52
N ASP A 402 -32.44 -24.64 -15.35
CA ASP A 402 -32.68 -24.23 -16.74
C ASP A 402 -33.27 -22.80 -16.82
N ASN A 403 -32.88 -22.04 -17.84
CA ASN A 403 -33.30 -20.66 -18.05
C ASN A 403 -34.82 -20.51 -18.29
N SER A 404 -35.51 -21.62 -18.58
CA SER A 404 -36.97 -21.69 -18.74
C SER A 404 -37.74 -21.56 -17.42
N ILE A 405 -37.06 -21.65 -16.28
CA ILE A 405 -37.67 -21.70 -14.95
C ILE A 405 -37.78 -20.29 -14.36
N TYR A 406 -38.99 -19.96 -13.92
CA TYR A 406 -39.28 -18.70 -13.24
C TYR A 406 -38.99 -18.82 -11.75
N HIS A 407 -38.12 -17.95 -11.23
CA HIS A 407 -37.76 -17.89 -9.82
C HIS A 407 -38.44 -16.70 -9.14
N THR A 408 -39.00 -16.92 -7.96
CA THR A 408 -39.65 -15.89 -7.15
C THR A 408 -39.09 -15.87 -5.73
N LEU A 409 -38.63 -14.70 -5.29
CA LEU A 409 -38.17 -14.44 -3.94
C LEU A 409 -39.05 -13.37 -3.30
N ASN A 410 -39.89 -13.80 -2.34
CA ASN A 410 -40.77 -12.94 -1.58
C ASN A 410 -40.29 -12.86 -0.13
N MET A 411 -39.85 -11.68 0.30
CA MET A 411 -39.40 -11.46 1.67
C MET A 411 -40.14 -10.30 2.30
N SER A 412 -40.66 -10.52 3.51
CA SER A 412 -41.34 -9.48 4.26
C SER A 412 -41.06 -9.52 5.75
N LYS A 413 -40.91 -8.35 6.37
CA LYS A 413 -40.59 -8.20 7.81
C LYS A 413 -39.29 -8.92 8.20
N ILE A 414 -38.22 -8.74 7.44
CA ILE A 414 -36.93 -9.40 7.70
C ILE A 414 -35.99 -8.42 8.39
N ILE A 415 -35.24 -8.90 9.38
CA ILE A 415 -34.24 -8.11 10.11
C ILE A 415 -32.88 -8.79 9.98
N PHE A 416 -31.91 -8.07 9.42
CA PHE A 416 -30.50 -8.45 9.35
C PHE A 416 -29.68 -7.57 10.27
N THR A 417 -29.06 -8.16 11.29
CA THR A 417 -28.21 -7.45 12.26
C THR A 417 -26.83 -8.10 12.38
N ASN A 418 -25.76 -7.30 12.39
CA ASN A 418 -24.39 -7.77 12.71
C ASN A 418 -23.84 -8.93 11.84
N ASN A 419 -24.36 -9.13 10.63
CA ASN A 419 -23.90 -10.22 9.77
C ASN A 419 -22.64 -9.81 9.00
N GLN A 420 -21.77 -10.78 8.69
CA GLN A 420 -20.43 -10.52 8.14
C GLN A 420 -20.07 -11.49 7.01
N ALA A 421 -19.58 -10.95 5.90
CA ALA A 421 -19.00 -11.70 4.78
C ALA A 421 -18.14 -10.76 3.92
N SER A 422 -17.24 -11.29 3.10
CA SER A 422 -16.48 -10.47 2.16
C SER A 422 -17.39 -9.79 1.13
N SER A 423 -18.35 -10.52 0.55
CA SER A 423 -19.33 -9.96 -0.40
C SER A 423 -20.76 -10.23 0.07
N GLY A 424 -21.61 -9.21 0.13
CA GLY A 424 -22.98 -9.37 0.63
C GLY A 424 -23.01 -9.65 2.14
N GLY A 425 -22.55 -8.69 2.95
CA GLY A 425 -22.37 -8.87 4.40
C GLY A 425 -23.60 -9.47 5.10
N ALA A 426 -24.78 -8.90 4.86
CA ALA A 426 -26.05 -9.50 5.23
C ALA A 426 -26.61 -10.44 4.18
N PHE A 427 -26.78 -9.97 2.94
CA PHE A 427 -27.52 -10.69 1.92
C PHE A 427 -26.79 -10.70 0.56
N MET A 428 -26.51 -11.89 0.04
CA MET A 428 -25.98 -12.11 -1.31
C MET A 428 -27.03 -12.79 -2.19
N ILE A 429 -27.21 -12.27 -3.41
CA ILE A 429 -28.11 -12.82 -4.43
C ILE A 429 -27.35 -13.02 -5.74
N GLN A 430 -27.44 -14.20 -6.32
CA GLN A 430 -26.89 -14.52 -7.65
C GLN A 430 -27.93 -15.20 -8.54
N SER A 431 -28.02 -14.78 -9.80
CA SER A 431 -28.95 -15.34 -10.78
C SER A 431 -28.30 -15.38 -12.14
N ARG A 432 -28.43 -16.48 -12.90
CA ARG A 432 -27.82 -16.67 -14.22
C ARG A 432 -28.24 -15.61 -15.26
N PRO A 433 -27.43 -15.38 -16.31
CA PRO A 433 -27.84 -14.59 -17.47
C PRO A 433 -29.12 -15.14 -18.13
N ASN A 434 -30.01 -14.24 -18.56
CA ASN A 434 -31.33 -14.51 -19.14
C ASN A 434 -32.33 -15.26 -18.23
N GLN A 435 -32.04 -15.42 -16.93
CA GLN A 435 -32.94 -16.08 -16.00
C GLN A 435 -34.04 -15.12 -15.52
N GLN A 436 -35.28 -15.59 -15.52
CA GLN A 436 -36.40 -14.80 -15.02
C GLN A 436 -36.47 -14.90 -13.48
N LEU A 437 -36.08 -13.83 -12.79
CA LEU A 437 -36.10 -13.71 -11.34
C LEU A 437 -36.93 -12.50 -10.89
N GLU A 438 -37.98 -12.78 -10.13
CA GLU A 438 -38.82 -11.79 -9.45
C GLU A 438 -38.40 -11.67 -7.98
N ILE A 439 -38.07 -10.45 -7.55
CA ILE A 439 -37.65 -10.16 -6.17
C ILE A 439 -38.61 -9.13 -5.57
N ASN A 440 -39.39 -9.57 -4.59
CA ASN A 440 -40.34 -8.74 -3.87
C ASN A 440 -39.91 -8.61 -2.40
N LEU A 441 -39.45 -7.41 -2.04
CA LEU A 441 -38.97 -7.08 -0.70
C LEU A 441 -39.87 -6.04 -0.06
N GLN A 442 -40.29 -6.29 1.19
CA GLN A 442 -41.17 -5.39 1.94
C GLN A 442 -40.79 -5.34 3.44
N ASP A 443 -40.70 -4.16 4.05
CA ASP A 443 -40.35 -4.00 5.48
C ASP A 443 -39.05 -4.76 5.87
N ILE A 444 -37.94 -4.43 5.23
CA ILE A 444 -36.64 -5.08 5.47
C ILE A 444 -35.70 -4.12 6.20
N LYS A 445 -34.98 -4.61 7.20
CA LYS A 445 -34.07 -3.80 8.02
C LYS A 445 -32.66 -4.38 8.02
N PHE A 446 -31.67 -3.56 7.70
CA PHE A 446 -30.24 -3.90 7.69
C PHE A 446 -29.49 -3.00 8.67
N TYR A 447 -29.02 -3.60 9.76
CA TYR A 447 -28.32 -2.90 10.84
C TYR A 447 -26.93 -3.48 11.10
N ASP A 448 -25.93 -2.60 11.14
CA ASP A 448 -24.58 -2.91 11.61
C ASP A 448 -23.92 -4.12 10.91
N ASN A 449 -24.29 -4.40 9.66
CA ASN A 449 -23.71 -5.49 8.86
C ASN A 449 -22.36 -5.06 8.24
N LEU A 450 -21.48 -6.01 8.00
CA LEU A 450 -20.10 -5.76 7.60
C LEU A 450 -19.74 -6.56 6.35
N GLY A 451 -19.07 -5.92 5.39
CA GLY A 451 -18.41 -6.62 4.30
C GLY A 451 -17.47 -5.75 3.51
N ASP A 452 -16.76 -6.33 2.53
CA ASP A 452 -15.94 -5.53 1.63
C ASP A 452 -16.80 -4.80 0.61
N ILE A 453 -17.81 -5.50 0.09
CA ILE A 453 -18.67 -4.99 -0.97
C ILE A 453 -20.12 -5.37 -0.72
N GLY A 454 -21.01 -4.38 -0.72
CA GLY A 454 -22.43 -4.55 -0.42
C GLY A 454 -22.64 -5.12 0.99
N PRO A 455 -22.29 -4.39 2.06
CA PRO A 455 -22.43 -4.87 3.43
C PRO A 455 -23.87 -5.19 3.81
N ALA A 456 -24.87 -4.55 3.20
CA ALA A 456 -26.28 -4.95 3.35
C ALA A 456 -26.71 -5.93 2.24
N ILE A 457 -26.63 -5.52 0.98
CA ILE A 457 -27.06 -6.35 -0.16
C ILE A 457 -25.99 -6.32 -1.26
N ARG A 458 -25.65 -7.50 -1.78
CA ARG A 458 -24.94 -7.67 -3.04
C ARG A 458 -25.80 -8.49 -4.00
N TYR A 459 -26.05 -7.96 -5.20
CA TYR A 459 -26.86 -8.62 -6.24
C TYR A 459 -26.09 -8.74 -7.54
N LEU A 460 -25.98 -9.95 -8.09
CA LEU A 460 -25.36 -10.22 -9.38
C LEU A 460 -26.36 -10.91 -10.31
N GLY A 461 -26.92 -10.14 -11.24
CA GLY A 461 -27.88 -10.58 -12.24
C GLY A 461 -28.22 -9.46 -13.22
N GLU A 462 -29.21 -9.66 -14.10
CA GLU A 462 -29.62 -8.68 -15.11
C GLU A 462 -30.55 -7.58 -14.55
N ASN A 463 -31.34 -7.88 -13.52
CA ASN A 463 -32.41 -7.01 -13.02
C ASN A 463 -31.91 -5.97 -12.00
N ARG A 464 -30.81 -5.28 -12.33
CA ARG A 464 -30.05 -4.44 -11.39
C ARG A 464 -30.76 -3.15 -10.99
N GLU A 465 -31.49 -2.54 -11.91
CA GLU A 465 -32.19 -1.26 -11.67
C GLU A 465 -33.22 -1.41 -10.55
N ASN A 466 -33.99 -2.50 -10.56
CA ASN A 466 -34.99 -2.79 -9.53
C ASN A 466 -34.38 -2.94 -8.13
N ILE A 467 -33.16 -3.49 -8.03
CA ILE A 467 -32.45 -3.65 -6.76
C ILE A 467 -31.80 -2.33 -6.31
N ASN A 468 -31.24 -1.53 -7.23
CA ASN A 468 -30.67 -0.22 -6.88
C ASN A 468 -31.74 0.73 -6.33
N ASN A 469 -32.95 0.68 -6.87
CA ASN A 469 -34.07 1.51 -6.40
C ASN A 469 -34.59 1.12 -5.01
N LEU A 470 -34.12 0.02 -4.41
CA LEU A 470 -34.51 -0.37 -3.05
C LEU A 470 -34.07 0.65 -1.99
N GLN A 471 -32.99 1.40 -2.25
CA GLN A 471 -32.53 2.45 -1.35
C GLN A 471 -33.53 3.61 -1.22
N GLU A 472 -34.40 3.79 -2.22
CA GLU A 472 -35.41 4.86 -2.24
C GLU A 472 -36.73 4.43 -1.60
N LYS A 473 -36.91 3.13 -1.30
CA LYS A 473 -38.14 2.62 -0.71
C LYS A 473 -38.16 2.85 0.81
N ASN A 474 -39.16 3.60 1.29
CA ASN A 474 -39.32 3.94 2.71
C ASN A 474 -39.48 2.72 3.65
N ASP A 475 -39.91 1.57 3.13
CA ASP A 475 -40.07 0.34 3.90
C ASP A 475 -38.76 -0.45 4.04
N ILE A 476 -37.67 -0.04 3.40
CA ILE A 476 -36.34 -0.66 3.57
C ILE A 476 -35.44 0.30 4.34
N LYS A 477 -34.82 -0.17 5.42
CA LYS A 477 -33.98 0.65 6.30
C LYS A 477 -32.55 0.15 6.36
N PHE A 478 -31.61 1.05 6.14
CA PHE A 478 -30.17 0.81 6.29
C PHE A 478 -29.63 1.71 7.40
N LYS A 479 -28.86 1.15 8.34
CA LYS A 479 -28.21 1.94 9.40
C LYS A 479 -26.98 1.22 9.93
N GLY A 480 -25.83 1.92 9.94
CA GLY A 480 -24.61 1.44 10.59
C GLY A 480 -23.87 0.32 9.85
N ASN A 481 -24.31 -0.08 8.66
CA ASN A 481 -23.55 -1.06 7.88
C ASN A 481 -22.24 -0.43 7.38
N VAL A 482 -21.19 -1.26 7.28
CA VAL A 482 -19.83 -0.80 6.96
C VAL A 482 -19.28 -1.61 5.80
N GLY A 483 -18.96 -0.91 4.71
CA GLY A 483 -18.27 -1.47 3.55
C GLY A 483 -16.79 -1.08 3.55
N ILE A 484 -15.86 -2.04 3.56
CA ILE A 484 -14.41 -1.74 3.63
C ILE A 484 -13.84 -1.26 2.29
N MET A 485 -14.24 -1.88 1.17
CA MET A 485 -13.79 -1.45 -0.17
C MET A 485 -14.74 -0.44 -0.78
N TYR A 486 -16.04 -0.71 -0.70
CA TYR A 486 -17.10 0.16 -1.20
C TYR A 486 -18.11 0.39 -0.08
N SER A 487 -18.34 1.65 0.26
CA SER A 487 -19.23 2.04 1.36
C SER A 487 -20.72 1.88 1.06
N ASP A 488 -21.10 1.63 -0.19
CA ASP A 488 -22.50 1.52 -0.60
C ASP A 488 -23.18 0.30 0.02
N ASP A 489 -24.26 0.53 0.78
CA ASP A 489 -25.08 -0.53 1.40
C ASP A 489 -25.50 -1.62 0.40
N VAL A 490 -25.92 -1.18 -0.79
CA VAL A 490 -26.39 -2.02 -1.89
C VAL A 490 -25.41 -1.89 -3.04
N TYR A 491 -24.89 -3.02 -3.54
CA TYR A 491 -23.98 -3.04 -4.67
C TYR A 491 -24.41 -4.09 -5.69
N THR A 492 -24.48 -3.72 -6.98
CA THR A 492 -25.07 -4.59 -8.02
C THR A 492 -24.17 -4.85 -9.24
N LYS A 493 -22.93 -4.35 -9.22
CA LYS A 493 -21.99 -4.47 -10.34
C LYS A 493 -20.89 -5.47 -10.00
N PHE A 494 -20.17 -5.95 -11.00
CA PHE A 494 -18.86 -6.57 -10.76
C PHE A 494 -17.84 -5.47 -10.56
N THR A 495 -16.81 -5.73 -9.77
CA THR A 495 -15.62 -4.88 -9.72
C THR A 495 -14.72 -5.19 -10.91
N ASP A 496 -13.81 -4.27 -11.23
CA ASP A 496 -12.75 -4.44 -12.22
C ASP A 496 -11.66 -5.44 -11.78
N LYS A 497 -11.94 -6.27 -10.76
CA LYS A 497 -11.06 -7.32 -10.22
C LYS A 497 -11.73 -8.69 -10.21
N GLU A 498 -13.03 -8.74 -10.47
CA GLU A 498 -13.84 -9.97 -10.45
C GLU A 498 -14.01 -10.50 -11.88
N VAL A 499 -13.36 -11.63 -12.17
CA VAL A 499 -13.43 -12.32 -13.47
C VAL A 499 -14.53 -13.38 -13.42
N LEU A 500 -15.38 -13.43 -14.45
CA LEU A 500 -16.43 -14.44 -14.56
C LEU A 500 -15.84 -15.82 -14.80
N ILE A 501 -16.45 -16.86 -14.22
CA ILE A 501 -16.04 -18.25 -14.49
C ILE A 501 -16.52 -18.70 -15.87
N SER A 502 -17.70 -18.24 -16.31
CA SER A 502 -18.24 -18.49 -17.66
C SER A 502 -19.17 -17.36 -18.09
N ASP A 503 -19.36 -17.20 -19.41
CA ASP A 503 -20.32 -16.22 -19.97
C ASP A 503 -21.79 -16.56 -19.64
N SER A 504 -22.03 -17.79 -19.14
CA SER A 504 -23.33 -18.32 -18.76
C SER A 504 -23.61 -18.29 -17.26
N SER A 505 -22.74 -17.66 -16.46
CA SER A 505 -22.85 -17.62 -15.00
C SER A 505 -22.39 -16.27 -14.47
N TYR A 506 -23.01 -15.81 -13.37
CA TYR A 506 -22.54 -14.64 -12.64
C TYR A 506 -21.70 -15.01 -11.40
N VAL A 507 -21.19 -16.25 -11.37
CA VAL A 507 -20.14 -16.65 -10.43
C VAL A 507 -18.80 -16.10 -10.92
N PHE A 508 -18.04 -15.51 -9.99
CA PHE A 508 -16.74 -14.92 -10.26
C PHE A 508 -15.62 -15.58 -9.47
N SER A 509 -14.41 -15.28 -9.91
CA SER A 509 -13.16 -15.52 -9.19
C SER A 509 -12.28 -14.28 -9.29
N LEU A 510 -11.08 -14.31 -8.73
CA LEU A 510 -10.12 -13.21 -8.82
C LEU A 510 -8.97 -13.60 -9.73
N CYS A 511 -8.41 -12.61 -10.44
CA CYS A 511 -7.22 -12.81 -11.25
C CYS A 511 -6.02 -13.25 -10.40
N GLN A 512 -5.22 -14.16 -10.94
CA GLN A 512 -3.96 -14.61 -10.34
C GLN A 512 -2.86 -13.54 -10.49
N THR A 513 -1.79 -13.67 -9.72
CA THR A 513 -0.61 -12.79 -9.81
C THR A 513 -0.05 -12.79 -11.23
N GLY A 514 0.30 -11.60 -11.72
CA GLY A 514 0.77 -11.36 -13.08
C GLY A 514 -0.34 -11.10 -14.11
N PHE A 515 -1.61 -11.11 -13.68
CA PHE A 515 -2.76 -10.85 -14.56
C PHE A 515 -3.69 -9.79 -13.97
N TYR A 516 -4.44 -9.11 -14.85
CA TYR A 516 -5.45 -8.11 -14.47
C TYR A 516 -6.67 -8.16 -15.39
N LEU A 517 -7.77 -7.54 -14.96
CA LEU A 517 -9.00 -7.45 -15.73
C LEU A 517 -9.08 -6.06 -16.38
N LYS A 518 -9.26 -6.02 -17.70
CA LYS A 518 -9.33 -4.76 -18.45
C LYS A 518 -10.71 -4.13 -18.40
N GLU A 519 -11.75 -4.96 -18.55
CA GLU A 519 -13.15 -4.54 -18.50
C GLU A 519 -13.95 -5.50 -17.62
N ILE A 520 -14.97 -4.97 -16.95
CA ILE A 520 -15.92 -5.77 -16.17
C ILE A 520 -16.69 -6.75 -17.08
N TYR A 521 -17.15 -7.87 -16.54
CA TYR A 521 -17.86 -8.96 -17.26
C TYR A 521 -17.01 -9.76 -18.26
N GLN A 522 -15.69 -9.78 -18.10
CA GLN A 522 -14.82 -10.68 -18.88
C GLN A 522 -14.60 -12.00 -18.15
N THR A 523 -14.33 -13.06 -18.92
CA THR A 523 -13.99 -14.41 -18.43
C THR A 523 -12.48 -14.68 -18.41
N ILE A 524 -11.67 -13.79 -18.97
CA ILE A 524 -10.23 -13.96 -19.14
C ILE A 524 -9.49 -12.76 -18.57
N CYS A 525 -8.57 -13.00 -17.64
CA CYS A 525 -7.61 -11.98 -17.20
C CYS A 525 -6.48 -11.83 -18.22
N GLN A 526 -6.09 -10.58 -18.50
CA GLN A 526 -5.00 -10.24 -19.41
C GLN A 526 -3.65 -10.23 -18.66
N PRO A 527 -2.52 -10.51 -19.35
CA PRO A 527 -1.20 -10.39 -18.74
C PRO A 527 -0.95 -8.96 -18.26
N CYS A 528 -0.17 -8.81 -17.19
CA CYS A 528 0.13 -7.52 -16.60
C CYS A 528 0.73 -6.55 -17.61
N ILE A 529 0.37 -5.27 -17.47
CA ILE A 529 0.84 -4.18 -18.33
C ILE A 529 2.34 -3.98 -18.11
N GLU A 530 3.04 -3.61 -19.17
CA GLU A 530 4.46 -3.28 -19.08
C GLU A 530 4.69 -2.15 -18.06
N ASN A 531 5.71 -2.28 -17.21
CA ASN A 531 6.07 -1.34 -16.13
C ASN A 531 5.05 -1.24 -14.99
N ALA A 532 4.10 -2.17 -14.91
CA ALA A 532 3.12 -2.29 -13.83
C ALA A 532 3.40 -3.54 -12.98
N VAL A 533 2.96 -3.49 -11.73
CA VAL A 533 2.92 -4.65 -10.84
C VAL A 533 1.48 -5.07 -10.63
N CYS A 534 1.17 -6.32 -11.00
CA CYS A 534 -0.15 -6.91 -10.83
C CYS A 534 -0.07 -8.08 -9.84
N GLU A 535 -0.31 -7.81 -8.56
CA GLU A 535 -0.33 -8.84 -7.52
C GLU A 535 -1.53 -9.80 -7.65
N GLY A 536 -2.59 -9.37 -8.35
CA GLY A 536 -3.86 -10.09 -8.49
C GLY A 536 -4.76 -9.93 -7.27
N GLY A 537 -5.88 -10.66 -7.23
CA GLY A 537 -6.87 -10.48 -6.18
C GLY A 537 -7.61 -9.13 -6.30
N TYR A 538 -7.94 -8.52 -5.17
CA TYR A 538 -8.50 -7.17 -5.07
C TYR A 538 -7.43 -6.07 -4.98
N ILE A 539 -6.14 -6.42 -5.08
CA ILE A 539 -5.05 -5.44 -4.99
C ILE A 539 -5.08 -4.57 -6.26
N PRO A 540 -5.08 -3.22 -6.12
CA PRO A 540 -5.05 -2.33 -7.29
C PRO A 540 -3.74 -2.51 -8.06
N ILE A 541 -3.80 -2.27 -9.37
CA ILE A 541 -2.59 -2.23 -10.20
C ILE A 541 -1.82 -0.97 -9.84
N TYR A 542 -0.51 -1.05 -9.74
CA TYR A 542 0.35 0.07 -9.38
C TYR A 542 1.68 0.05 -10.15
N PRO A 543 2.37 1.19 -10.29
CA PRO A 543 3.64 1.24 -11.01
C PRO A 543 4.73 0.38 -10.38
N GLU A 544 5.56 -0.24 -11.22
CA GLU A 544 6.82 -0.84 -10.79
C GLU A 544 7.79 0.24 -10.25
N LYS A 545 8.82 -0.18 -9.53
CA LYS A 545 9.91 0.70 -9.11
C LYS A 545 10.47 1.48 -10.31
N TYR A 546 10.79 2.75 -10.10
CA TYR A 546 11.25 3.72 -11.12
C TYR A 546 10.15 4.28 -12.05
N PHE A 547 8.89 3.88 -11.88
CA PHE A 547 7.76 4.40 -12.64
C PHE A 547 6.77 5.17 -11.76
N TRP A 548 6.02 6.08 -12.40
CA TRP A 548 5.02 6.95 -11.80
C TRP A 548 3.80 7.08 -12.72
N ARG A 549 2.63 7.39 -12.16
CA ARG A 549 1.40 7.68 -12.92
C ARG A 549 0.69 8.89 -12.36
N ALA A 550 -0.11 9.56 -13.20
CA ALA A 550 -0.81 10.79 -12.84
C ALA A 550 -1.94 10.53 -11.84
N GLU A 551 -2.86 9.62 -12.17
CA GLU A 551 -3.97 9.22 -11.32
C GLU A 551 -3.90 7.74 -10.94
N LYS A 552 -4.56 7.35 -9.84
CA LYS A 552 -4.54 5.95 -9.36
C LYS A 552 -5.30 4.98 -10.28
N GLU A 553 -6.15 5.51 -11.14
CA GLU A 553 -6.91 4.74 -12.11
C GLU A 553 -6.18 4.63 -13.46
N ASP A 554 -5.15 5.46 -13.68
CA ASP A 554 -4.40 5.45 -14.93
C ASP A 554 -3.53 4.20 -15.06
N LEU A 555 -3.52 3.65 -16.26
CA LEU A 555 -2.72 2.50 -16.68
C LEU A 555 -1.51 2.92 -17.54
N GLN A 556 -1.26 4.22 -17.66
CA GLN A 556 -0.07 4.76 -18.29
C GLN A 556 0.99 5.07 -17.23
N PHE A 557 2.17 4.44 -17.40
CA PHE A 557 3.28 4.56 -16.46
C PHE A 557 4.44 5.30 -17.12
N TYR A 558 4.90 6.36 -16.47
CA TYR A 558 5.98 7.22 -16.92
C TYR A 558 7.24 6.92 -16.13
N PHE A 559 8.37 6.80 -16.83
CA PHE A 559 9.66 6.55 -16.21
C PHE A 559 10.20 7.81 -15.51
N CYS A 560 10.73 7.67 -14.30
CA CYS A 560 11.26 8.79 -13.51
C CYS A 560 12.69 9.15 -13.95
N GLU A 561 12.79 9.95 -15.02
CA GLU A 561 14.04 10.29 -15.72
C GLU A 561 15.11 10.97 -14.84
N ASN A 562 14.72 12.01 -14.07
CA ASN A 562 15.68 12.86 -13.35
C ASN A 562 16.13 12.28 -12.00
N ASN A 563 15.26 11.48 -11.36
CA ASN A 563 15.53 10.84 -10.07
C ASN A 563 14.79 9.50 -9.98
N GLN A 564 15.41 8.46 -10.53
CA GLN A 564 14.84 7.11 -10.58
C GLN A 564 14.48 6.61 -9.16
N GLU A 565 15.38 6.78 -8.19
CA GLU A 565 15.20 6.29 -6.83
C GLU A 565 14.10 7.03 -6.04
N ALA A 566 13.64 8.18 -6.52
CA ALA A 566 12.50 8.88 -5.91
C ALA A 566 11.18 8.13 -6.12
N CYS A 567 11.06 7.33 -7.19
CA CYS A 567 9.88 6.54 -7.49
C CYS A 567 10.04 5.12 -6.95
N LEU A 568 9.46 4.86 -5.78
CA LEU A 568 9.54 3.55 -5.11
C LEU A 568 8.62 2.51 -5.75
N GLY A 569 7.70 2.94 -6.62
CA GLY A 569 6.57 2.13 -7.09
C GLY A 569 5.43 2.15 -6.09
N ASN A 570 4.37 1.37 -6.35
CA ASN A 570 3.17 1.29 -5.50
C ASN A 570 2.52 2.65 -5.19
N ASP A 571 2.54 3.58 -6.15
CA ASP A 571 2.06 4.96 -5.99
C ASP A 571 2.72 5.73 -4.83
N THR A 572 3.93 5.33 -4.44
CA THR A 572 4.66 5.97 -3.35
C THR A 572 5.95 6.62 -3.85
N CYS A 573 6.16 7.86 -3.42
CA CYS A 573 7.42 8.55 -3.56
C CYS A 573 8.34 8.25 -2.37
N LYS A 574 9.66 8.34 -2.59
CA LYS A 574 10.69 8.34 -1.53
C LYS A 574 10.36 9.43 -0.51
N GLN A 575 10.65 9.17 0.76
CA GLN A 575 10.33 10.10 1.84
C GLN A 575 10.88 11.52 1.54
N GLY A 576 10.02 12.53 1.68
CA GLY A 576 10.36 13.93 1.40
C GLY A 576 10.20 14.33 -0.08
N HIS A 577 9.88 13.40 -0.98
CA HIS A 577 9.54 13.66 -2.38
C HIS A 577 8.03 13.58 -2.62
N THR A 578 7.53 14.37 -3.56
CA THR A 578 6.11 14.50 -3.92
C THR A 578 5.96 15.06 -5.36
N GLY A 579 4.72 15.23 -5.82
CA GLY A 579 4.38 15.83 -7.12
C GLY A 579 4.66 14.91 -8.32
N PRO A 580 4.54 15.44 -9.55
CA PRO A 580 4.78 14.69 -10.78
C PRO A 580 6.18 14.07 -10.81
N LEU A 581 6.27 12.78 -11.18
CA LEU A 581 7.51 11.97 -11.20
C LEU A 581 8.29 11.94 -9.87
N CYS A 582 7.65 12.29 -8.74
CA CYS A 582 8.31 12.44 -7.43
C CYS A 582 9.50 13.43 -7.46
N GLU A 583 9.49 14.39 -8.39
CA GLU A 583 10.59 15.35 -8.58
C GLU A 583 10.47 16.59 -7.67
N SER A 584 9.35 16.79 -6.98
CA SER A 584 9.15 17.93 -6.07
C SER A 584 9.46 17.55 -4.62
N CYS A 585 9.91 18.51 -3.80
CA CYS A 585 10.12 18.28 -2.37
C CYS A 585 8.85 18.55 -1.56
N ASP A 586 8.64 17.74 -0.53
CA ASP A 586 7.54 17.89 0.41
C ASP A 586 7.84 18.98 1.45
N ILE A 587 7.56 20.22 1.04
CA ILE A 587 7.80 21.40 1.87
C ILE A 587 6.89 21.39 3.12
N GLN A 588 5.70 20.76 3.08
CA GLN A 588 4.78 20.71 4.23
C GLN A 588 5.39 19.94 5.41
N ASN A 589 6.13 18.88 5.12
CA ASN A 589 6.81 18.07 6.13
C ASN A 589 8.24 18.54 6.44
N ASN A 590 8.56 19.81 6.15
CA ASN A 590 9.87 20.43 6.33
C ASN A 590 10.99 19.78 5.50
N PHE A 591 10.72 19.37 4.26
CA PHE A 591 11.76 18.96 3.32
C PHE A 591 12.05 20.05 2.28
N GLY A 592 13.33 20.35 2.08
CA GLY A 592 13.81 21.33 1.12
C GLY A 592 14.73 20.70 0.06
N PRO A 593 14.91 21.35 -1.09
CA PRO A 593 15.78 20.84 -2.15
C PRO A 593 17.26 20.88 -1.74
N TYR A 594 17.96 19.75 -1.89
CA TYR A 594 19.41 19.62 -1.73
C TYR A 594 19.99 18.85 -2.93
N GLY A 595 20.38 19.57 -3.97
CA GLY A 595 20.77 18.96 -5.24
C GLY A 595 19.57 18.31 -5.95
N LYS A 596 19.65 16.99 -6.21
CA LYS A 596 18.56 16.19 -6.80
C LYS A 596 17.68 15.48 -5.76
N GLU A 597 18.07 15.53 -4.49
CA GLU A 597 17.34 14.91 -3.39
C GLU A 597 16.65 15.94 -2.51
N CYS A 598 15.62 15.51 -1.77
CA CYS A 598 14.93 16.32 -0.79
C CYS A 598 15.42 15.94 0.61
N GLN A 599 15.98 16.90 1.34
CA GLN A 599 16.47 16.70 2.70
C GLN A 599 15.65 17.51 3.70
N LYS A 600 15.61 17.02 4.94
CA LYS A 600 14.90 17.73 6.01
C LYS A 600 15.62 19.04 6.34
N CYS A 601 14.87 20.13 6.37
CA CYS A 601 15.39 21.47 6.63
C CYS A 601 16.09 21.54 8.01
N GLU A 602 17.25 22.21 8.05
CA GLU A 602 17.99 22.52 9.27
C GLU A 602 17.25 23.56 10.14
N SER A 603 17.69 23.78 11.38
CA SER A 603 17.05 24.78 12.26
C SER A 603 17.07 26.20 11.67
N ASP A 604 15.97 26.95 11.83
CA ASP A 604 15.79 28.33 11.35
C ASP A 604 16.96 29.26 11.70
N PHE A 605 17.58 29.07 12.87
CA PHE A 605 18.75 29.84 13.31
C PHE A 605 19.95 29.64 12.39
N LEU A 606 20.24 28.40 11.99
CA LEU A 606 21.39 28.08 11.14
C LEU A 606 21.18 28.63 9.72
N ILE A 607 19.94 28.56 9.22
CA ILE A 607 19.56 29.09 7.91
C ILE A 607 19.64 30.62 7.94
N GLY A 608 19.11 31.27 8.98
CA GLY A 608 19.23 32.71 9.18
C GLY A 608 20.68 33.18 9.29
N PHE A 609 21.55 32.40 9.95
CA PHE A 609 22.99 32.65 10.01
C PHE A 609 23.65 32.55 8.62
N LYS A 610 23.34 31.51 7.83
CA LYS A 610 23.83 31.36 6.44
C LYS A 610 23.43 32.56 5.58
N ILE A 611 22.16 32.98 5.63
CA ILE A 611 21.65 34.14 4.90
C ILE A 611 22.37 35.43 5.33
N ALA A 612 22.60 35.62 6.64
CA ALA A 612 23.33 36.79 7.16
C ALA A 612 24.78 36.83 6.68
N VAL A 613 25.48 35.69 6.66
CA VAL A 613 26.85 35.58 6.13
C VAL A 613 26.90 35.94 4.65
N TYR A 614 25.94 35.47 3.86
CA TYR A 614 25.84 35.82 2.43
C TYR A 614 25.52 37.31 2.21
N GLY A 615 24.63 37.90 3.01
CA GLY A 615 24.37 39.34 2.97
C GLY A 615 25.61 40.18 3.31
N LEU A 616 26.35 39.79 4.35
CA LEU A 616 27.57 40.47 4.78
C LEU A 616 28.71 40.33 3.77
N SER A 617 28.86 39.19 3.12
CA SER A 617 29.88 38.98 2.09
C SER A 617 29.61 39.85 0.85
N LEU A 618 28.34 39.97 0.44
CA LEU A 618 27.92 40.87 -0.66
C LEU A 618 28.21 42.33 -0.32
N LEU A 619 27.86 42.78 0.90
CA LEU A 619 28.16 44.13 1.38
C LEU A 619 29.66 44.41 1.41
N PHE A 620 30.48 43.43 1.82
CA PHE A 620 31.93 43.56 1.83
C PHE A 620 32.50 43.72 0.41
N ILE A 621 32.01 42.94 -0.56
CA ILE A 621 32.42 43.05 -1.97
C ILE A 621 32.07 44.44 -2.51
N ILE A 622 30.85 44.92 -2.27
CA ILE A 622 30.39 46.24 -2.70
C ILE A 622 31.25 47.35 -2.06
N ALA A 623 31.41 47.32 -0.73
CA ALA A 623 32.24 48.26 0.03
C ALA A 623 33.69 48.29 -0.47
N TYR A 624 34.26 47.13 -0.81
CA TYR A 624 35.61 47.02 -1.33
C TYR A 624 35.74 47.57 -2.76
N GLN A 625 34.75 47.32 -3.63
CA GLN A 625 34.72 47.89 -4.97
C GLN A 625 34.64 49.42 -4.93
N ILE A 626 33.79 49.96 -4.05
CA ILE A 626 33.68 51.40 -3.75
C ILE A 626 35.03 51.97 -3.30
N TYR A 627 35.70 51.31 -2.35
CA TYR A 627 37.03 51.70 -1.88
C TYR A 627 38.08 51.70 -3.01
N GLY A 628 38.06 50.67 -3.87
CA GLY A 628 38.95 50.56 -5.04
C GLY A 628 38.77 51.72 -6.03
N VAL A 629 37.52 52.14 -6.27
CA VAL A 629 37.19 53.30 -7.11
C VAL A 629 37.63 54.60 -6.43
N ARG A 630 37.38 54.78 -5.12
CA ARG A 630 37.82 55.95 -4.34
C ARG A 630 39.32 56.17 -4.43
N LYS A 631 40.12 55.11 -4.32
CA LYS A 631 41.58 55.18 -4.45
C LYS A 631 42.01 55.61 -5.84
N LYS A 632 41.33 55.17 -6.91
CA LYS A 632 41.59 55.61 -8.29
C LYS A 632 41.22 57.08 -8.50
N VAL A 633 40.07 57.54 -7.98
CA VAL A 633 39.61 58.93 -8.10
C VAL A 633 40.51 59.89 -7.31
N ASN A 634 40.77 59.60 -6.03
CA ASN A 634 41.65 60.41 -5.18
C ASN A 634 43.08 60.47 -5.72
N LYS A 635 43.58 59.39 -6.34
CA LYS A 635 44.91 59.37 -6.97
C LYS A 635 44.95 60.16 -8.28
N LYS A 636 43.86 60.24 -9.05
CA LYS A 636 43.77 61.07 -10.27
C LYS A 636 43.73 62.57 -9.93
N ILE A 637 43.06 62.94 -8.83
CA ILE A 637 43.07 64.30 -8.26
C ILE A 637 44.46 64.63 -7.70
N PHE A 638 45.07 63.71 -6.93
CA PHE A 638 46.42 63.89 -6.37
C PHE A 638 47.51 63.93 -7.44
N SER A 639 47.39 63.13 -8.51
CA SER A 639 48.31 63.18 -9.66
C SER A 639 48.10 64.45 -10.48
N GLN A 640 46.89 64.98 -10.62
CA GLN A 640 46.65 66.28 -11.26
C GLN A 640 47.29 67.44 -10.47
N VAL A 641 47.22 67.41 -9.14
CA VAL A 641 47.90 68.39 -8.27
C VAL A 641 49.43 68.24 -8.33
N PHE A 642 49.96 67.02 -8.34
CA PHE A 642 51.40 66.78 -8.48
C PHE A 642 51.94 67.08 -9.89
N MET A 643 51.16 66.84 -10.95
CA MET A 643 51.49 67.21 -12.33
C MET A 643 51.59 68.73 -12.47
N ASN A 644 50.65 69.49 -11.88
CA ASN A 644 50.65 70.95 -11.92
C ASN A 644 51.83 71.61 -11.18
N ILE A 645 52.47 70.90 -10.24
CA ILE A 645 53.56 71.49 -9.41
C ILE A 645 54.94 70.87 -9.73
N TRP A 646 55.03 69.60 -10.16
CA TRP A 646 56.31 68.87 -10.26
C TRP A 646 56.54 68.06 -11.55
N ASP A 647 55.62 68.06 -12.52
CA ASP A 647 55.86 67.49 -13.87
C ASP A 647 56.38 66.02 -13.87
N TYR A 648 55.96 65.21 -12.88
CA TYR A 648 56.43 63.83 -12.67
C TYR A 648 55.26 62.85 -12.48
N PRO A 649 55.10 61.80 -13.31
CA PRO A 649 54.00 60.85 -13.17
C PRO A 649 54.29 59.79 -12.10
N VAL A 650 53.50 59.78 -11.02
CA VAL A 650 53.57 58.72 -9.98
C VAL A 650 52.62 57.57 -10.37
N ASN A 651 53.11 56.61 -11.15
CA ASN A 651 52.36 55.40 -11.53
C ASN A 651 52.65 54.22 -10.61
N SER A 652 51.74 53.95 -9.69
CA SER A 652 51.63 52.65 -9.00
C SER A 652 50.15 52.32 -8.80
N ALA A 653 49.50 51.81 -9.84
CA ALA A 653 48.10 51.40 -9.74
C ALA A 653 48.00 50.13 -8.86
N SER A 654 47.03 50.13 -7.94
CA SER A 654 46.69 48.96 -7.14
C SER A 654 45.95 47.96 -8.04
N ASN A 655 46.49 46.76 -8.25
CA ASN A 655 45.90 45.75 -9.15
C ASN A 655 44.74 44.97 -8.52
N VAL A 656 44.56 45.09 -7.20
CA VAL A 656 43.60 44.28 -6.43
C VAL A 656 42.16 44.39 -6.92
N SER A 657 41.68 45.59 -7.23
CA SER A 657 40.33 45.78 -7.79
C SER A 657 40.15 45.11 -9.16
N GLY A 658 41.21 45.01 -9.96
CA GLY A 658 41.18 44.24 -11.21
C GLY A 658 41.14 42.74 -10.96
N ILE A 659 41.97 42.24 -10.04
CA ILE A 659 42.04 40.81 -9.66
C ILE A 659 40.69 40.31 -9.15
N VAL A 660 40.03 41.07 -8.27
CA VAL A 660 38.70 40.72 -7.73
C VAL A 660 37.63 40.66 -8.83
N LYS A 661 37.66 41.56 -9.82
CA LYS A 661 36.72 41.52 -10.95
C LYS A 661 36.92 40.30 -11.85
N VAL A 662 38.17 39.95 -12.14
CA VAL A 662 38.49 38.72 -12.91
C VAL A 662 37.98 37.48 -12.15
N ALA A 663 38.18 37.44 -10.83
CA ALA A 663 37.73 36.30 -10.00
C ALA A 663 36.21 36.17 -9.93
N ILE A 664 35.47 37.27 -9.72
CA ILE A 664 33.99 37.24 -9.70
C ILE A 664 33.46 36.82 -11.07
N MET A 665 33.97 37.40 -12.16
CA MET A 665 33.53 37.06 -13.51
C MET A 665 33.79 35.59 -13.84
N HIS A 666 34.91 35.03 -13.37
CA HIS A 666 35.21 33.60 -13.50
C HIS A 666 34.18 32.72 -12.79
N CYS A 667 33.79 33.06 -11.56
CA CYS A 667 32.77 32.32 -10.80
C CYS A 667 31.39 32.42 -11.47
N GLN A 668 31.02 33.60 -11.98
CA GLN A 668 29.74 33.83 -12.68
C GLN A 668 29.64 33.01 -13.97
N VAL A 669 30.70 33.01 -14.78
CA VAL A 669 30.72 32.23 -16.04
C VAL A 669 30.75 30.73 -15.72
N PHE A 670 31.49 30.29 -14.70
CA PHE A 670 31.51 28.88 -14.29
C PHE A 670 30.12 28.37 -13.87
N TYR A 671 29.44 29.10 -12.99
CA TYR A 671 28.12 28.70 -12.49
C TYR A 671 27.04 28.67 -13.58
N LEU A 672 27.02 29.68 -14.47
CA LEU A 672 26.10 29.67 -15.61
C LEU A 672 26.35 28.42 -16.48
N MET A 673 27.61 28.06 -16.71
CA MET A 673 27.97 26.91 -17.55
C MET A 673 27.65 25.56 -16.92
N SER A 674 27.74 25.41 -15.59
CA SER A 674 27.40 24.15 -14.92
C SER A 674 25.93 23.78 -15.14
N ASP A 675 25.02 24.76 -15.16
CA ASP A 675 23.59 24.50 -15.36
C ASP A 675 23.22 24.28 -16.85
N PHE A 676 23.97 24.88 -17.79
CA PHE A 676 23.68 24.76 -19.23
C PHE A 676 24.25 23.51 -19.90
N THR A 677 25.26 22.85 -19.32
CA THR A 677 26.05 21.86 -20.06
C THR A 677 26.41 20.59 -19.31
N LEU A 678 26.31 20.52 -17.97
CA LEU A 678 26.99 19.49 -17.17
C LEU A 678 26.18 18.98 -15.97
N ASN A 679 26.02 17.66 -15.83
CA ASN A 679 25.60 17.03 -14.58
C ASN A 679 26.76 17.02 -13.55
N MET A 680 27.22 18.21 -13.14
CA MET A 680 28.29 18.33 -12.13
C MET A 680 27.79 17.97 -10.73
N PRO A 681 28.62 17.37 -9.87
CA PRO A 681 28.29 17.19 -8.45
C PRO A 681 27.99 18.52 -7.77
N PHE A 682 26.95 18.54 -6.92
CA PHE A 682 26.43 19.73 -6.24
C PHE A 682 27.50 20.41 -5.36
N GLU A 683 28.39 19.62 -4.76
CA GLU A 683 29.48 20.11 -3.91
C GLU A 683 30.45 21.01 -4.69
N VAL A 684 30.65 20.75 -5.98
CA VAL A 684 31.53 21.56 -6.84
C VAL A 684 30.84 22.87 -7.21
N VAL A 685 29.55 22.81 -7.55
CA VAL A 685 28.77 23.98 -7.97
C VAL A 685 28.55 24.94 -6.81
N SER A 686 28.22 24.42 -5.62
CA SER A 686 27.90 25.22 -4.42
C SER A 686 29.03 26.16 -3.97
N VAL A 687 30.31 25.76 -4.14
CA VAL A 687 31.48 26.60 -3.80
C VAL A 687 31.55 27.85 -4.68
N PHE A 688 31.20 27.73 -5.96
CA PHE A 688 31.23 28.84 -6.92
C PHE A 688 29.91 29.61 -6.96
N GLU A 689 28.80 29.00 -6.53
CA GLU A 689 27.47 29.62 -6.45
C GLU A 689 27.46 30.85 -5.54
N ILE A 690 28.16 30.82 -4.41
CA ILE A 690 28.21 31.93 -3.43
C ILE A 690 28.66 33.26 -4.08
N PHE A 691 29.64 33.20 -4.99
CA PHE A 691 30.19 34.39 -5.66
C PHE A 691 29.70 34.56 -7.10
N GLY A 692 29.25 33.48 -7.74
CA GLY A 692 28.78 33.43 -9.12
C GLY A 692 27.28 33.68 -9.28
N ASN A 693 26.47 33.29 -8.30
CA ASN A 693 25.03 33.48 -8.28
C ASN A 693 24.46 33.49 -6.84
N PRO A 694 24.61 34.61 -6.12
CA PRO A 694 24.11 34.74 -4.75
C PRO A 694 22.57 34.70 -4.65
N GLN A 695 21.83 34.90 -5.74
CA GLN A 695 20.37 34.92 -5.72
C GLN A 695 19.78 33.50 -5.63
N THR A 696 20.31 32.54 -6.39
CA THR A 696 19.88 31.13 -6.29
C THR A 696 20.24 30.51 -4.94
N SER A 697 21.42 30.84 -4.38
CA SER A 697 21.79 30.38 -3.03
C SER A 697 20.88 30.94 -1.94
N MET A 698 20.41 32.18 -2.10
CA MET A 698 19.45 32.74 -1.15
C MET A 698 18.07 32.10 -1.31
N SER A 699 17.60 31.83 -2.53
CA SER A 699 16.28 31.23 -2.74
C SER A 699 16.17 29.81 -2.19
N THR A 700 17.18 28.96 -2.39
CA THR A 700 17.21 27.58 -1.87
C THR A 700 17.23 27.52 -0.34
N ASN A 701 17.91 28.46 0.33
CA ASN A 701 17.89 28.55 1.79
C ASN A 701 16.58 29.16 2.32
N LEU A 702 15.96 30.09 1.59
CA LEU A 702 14.68 30.70 1.97
C LEU A 702 13.49 29.75 1.84
N THR A 703 13.58 28.72 0.99
CA THR A 703 12.55 27.67 0.84
C THR A 703 12.20 27.02 2.18
N CYS A 704 13.19 26.81 3.05
CA CYS A 704 13.04 26.18 4.35
C CYS A 704 12.49 27.10 5.46
N ILE A 705 12.41 28.42 5.25
CA ILE A 705 11.95 29.39 6.26
C ILE A 705 10.52 29.89 5.96
N LEU A 706 10.17 30.09 4.68
CA LEU A 706 9.05 30.93 4.29
C LEU A 706 7.70 30.22 4.10
N VAL A 707 7.55 28.94 4.45
CA VAL A 707 6.34 28.18 4.11
C VAL A 707 5.63 27.66 5.36
N GLN A 708 4.66 28.45 5.82
CA GLN A 708 3.58 28.01 6.71
C GLN A 708 2.17 28.30 6.14
N GLU A 709 2.02 29.08 5.07
CA GLU A 709 0.72 29.41 4.49
C GLU A 709 0.77 29.37 2.94
N ASP A 710 -0.09 28.53 2.36
CA ASP A 710 -0.35 28.23 0.93
C ASP A 710 0.68 27.40 0.13
N VAL A 711 0.24 26.18 -0.21
CA VAL A 711 1.03 25.07 -0.77
C VAL A 711 1.20 25.17 -2.29
N GLU A 712 0.19 25.66 -3.01
CA GLU A 712 0.16 25.62 -4.48
C GLU A 712 1.14 26.60 -5.17
N LYS A 713 1.78 27.50 -4.42
CA LYS A 713 2.50 28.67 -5.00
C LYS A 713 3.81 29.02 -4.29
N SER A 714 4.29 28.13 -3.43
CA SER A 714 5.38 28.40 -2.49
C SER A 714 6.70 28.72 -3.19
N GLN A 715 7.15 27.91 -4.15
CA GLN A 715 8.44 28.07 -4.83
C GLN A 715 8.55 29.39 -5.62
N TYR A 716 7.45 29.80 -6.27
CA TYR A 716 7.37 31.07 -7.00
C TYR A 716 7.45 32.28 -6.05
N LEU A 717 6.70 32.23 -4.94
CA LEU A 717 6.74 33.28 -3.91
C LEU A 717 8.11 33.37 -3.25
N ILE A 718 8.74 32.24 -2.94
CA ILE A 718 10.08 32.17 -2.34
C ILE A 718 11.12 32.83 -3.26
N ASN A 719 11.05 32.62 -4.57
CA ASN A 719 11.95 33.29 -5.51
C ASN A 719 11.74 34.81 -5.56
N ILE A 720 10.49 35.28 -5.44
CA ILE A 720 10.18 36.71 -5.33
C ILE A 720 10.71 37.28 -4.00
N TYR A 721 10.54 36.57 -2.90
CA TYR A 721 11.06 36.99 -1.60
C TYR A 721 12.58 37.00 -1.56
N ALA A 722 13.25 36.03 -2.19
CA ALA A 722 14.70 36.04 -2.35
C ALA A 722 15.18 37.29 -3.09
N LEU A 723 14.48 37.68 -4.16
CA LEU A 723 14.75 38.93 -4.87
C LEU A 723 14.54 40.16 -3.97
N ALA A 724 13.48 40.19 -3.16
CA ALA A 724 13.22 41.26 -2.20
C ALA A 724 14.35 41.38 -1.16
N VAL A 725 14.77 40.26 -0.55
CA VAL A 725 15.89 40.21 0.42
C VAL A 725 17.16 40.75 -0.19
N VAL A 726 17.48 40.35 -1.41
CA VAL A 726 18.66 40.85 -2.14
C VAL A 726 18.56 42.36 -2.35
N THR A 727 17.39 42.90 -2.75
CA THR A 727 17.21 44.36 -2.90
C THR A 727 17.33 45.13 -1.59
N VAL A 728 16.95 44.54 -0.44
CA VAL A 728 17.17 45.15 0.88
C VAL A 728 18.66 45.33 1.16
N VAL A 729 19.52 44.40 0.74
CA VAL A 729 20.99 44.55 0.88
C VAL A 729 21.51 45.77 0.12
N LEU A 730 20.97 46.07 -1.07
CA LEU A 730 21.31 47.30 -1.81
C LEU A 730 20.86 48.54 -1.05
N VAL A 731 19.64 48.54 -0.50
CA VAL A 731 19.12 49.66 0.30
C VAL A 731 20.01 49.90 1.53
N LEU A 732 20.40 48.83 2.24
CA LEU A 732 21.33 48.92 3.37
C LEU A 732 22.69 49.48 2.96
N ALA A 733 23.25 49.06 1.82
CA ALA A 733 24.50 49.62 1.31
C ALA A 733 24.39 51.14 1.07
N ILE A 734 23.30 51.59 0.45
CA ILE A 734 23.04 53.02 0.19
C ILE A 734 22.84 53.77 1.53
N LEU A 735 22.11 53.20 2.49
CA LEU A 735 21.91 53.81 3.81
C LEU A 735 23.23 53.95 4.58
N ILE A 736 24.12 52.95 4.50
CA ILE A 736 25.46 53.02 5.10
C ILE A 736 26.25 54.17 4.46
N GLU A 737 26.21 54.33 3.14
CA GLU A 737 26.87 55.44 2.44
C GLU A 737 26.31 56.82 2.86
N LEU A 738 24.98 56.93 2.99
CA LEU A 738 24.32 58.14 3.48
C LEU A 738 24.71 58.45 4.93
N CYS A 739 24.78 57.43 5.80
CA CYS A 739 25.22 57.57 7.18
C CYS A 739 26.69 58.01 7.26
N LEU A 740 27.57 57.41 6.45
CA LEU A 740 28.98 57.82 6.35
C LEU A 740 29.13 59.26 5.86
N HIS A 741 28.25 59.73 4.97
CA HIS A 741 28.23 61.13 4.53
C HIS A 741 27.82 62.07 5.66
N TYR A 742 26.70 61.78 6.33
CA TYR A 742 26.07 62.72 7.24
C TYR A 742 26.77 62.76 8.62
N PHE A 743 27.13 61.60 9.16
CA PHE A 743 27.68 61.48 10.52
C PHE A 743 29.20 61.52 10.56
N VAL A 744 29.88 60.97 9.55
CA VAL A 744 31.35 60.84 9.55
C VAL A 744 32.03 61.86 8.61
N LYS A 745 31.25 62.67 7.87
CA LYS A 745 31.74 63.57 6.79
C LYS A 745 32.72 62.88 5.84
N PHE A 746 32.50 61.59 5.60
CA PHE A 746 33.43 60.75 4.85
C PHE A 746 33.55 61.17 3.37
N PHE A 747 32.48 61.73 2.81
CA PHE A 747 32.44 62.30 1.46
C PHE A 747 32.43 63.82 1.52
N GLN A 748 33.30 64.46 0.73
CA GLN A 748 33.56 65.90 0.83
C GLN A 748 32.45 66.75 0.17
N ASN A 749 31.80 66.25 -0.89
CA ASN A 749 30.78 66.97 -1.68
C ASN A 749 29.58 66.09 -2.06
N LYS A 750 28.39 66.68 -2.25
CA LYS A 750 27.15 65.98 -2.70
C LYS A 750 27.32 65.24 -4.04
N ARG A 751 28.07 65.82 -4.99
CA ARG A 751 28.35 65.19 -6.29
C ARG A 751 29.15 63.90 -6.15
N GLN A 752 30.10 63.89 -5.21
CA GLN A 752 30.92 62.73 -4.92
C GLN A 752 30.08 61.60 -4.32
N LEU A 753 29.12 61.91 -3.43
CA LEU A 753 28.17 60.92 -2.90
C LEU A 753 27.32 60.28 -4.01
N MET A 754 26.79 61.07 -4.95
CA MET A 754 26.00 60.55 -6.07
C MET A 754 26.80 59.60 -6.97
N ASP A 755 28.07 59.90 -7.24
CA ASP A 755 28.94 59.03 -8.03
C ASP A 755 29.19 57.68 -7.33
N TYR A 756 29.25 57.66 -5.98
CA TYR A 756 29.39 56.41 -5.22
C TYR A 756 28.10 55.60 -5.20
N ILE A 757 26.96 56.23 -4.95
CA ILE A 757 25.64 55.56 -4.98
C ILE A 757 25.41 54.91 -6.35
N LEU A 758 25.70 55.62 -7.45
CA LEU A 758 25.62 55.08 -8.81
C LEU A 758 26.58 53.90 -9.01
N CYS A 759 27.79 53.96 -8.48
CA CYS A 759 28.75 52.86 -8.56
C CYS A 759 28.26 51.62 -7.80
N SER A 760 27.69 51.79 -6.61
CA SER A 760 27.17 50.72 -5.77
C SER A 760 25.99 50.01 -6.43
N ILE A 761 25.09 50.78 -7.06
CA ILE A 761 23.98 50.24 -7.85
C ILE A 761 24.51 49.40 -9.02
N VAL A 762 25.47 49.92 -9.80
CA VAL A 762 26.04 49.18 -10.94
C VAL A 762 26.77 47.92 -10.50
N SER A 763 27.56 47.98 -9.43
CA SER A 763 28.27 46.83 -8.87
C SER A 763 27.34 45.74 -8.32
N PHE A 764 26.23 46.15 -7.70
CA PHE A 764 25.20 45.24 -7.22
C PHE A 764 24.46 44.55 -8.38
N ILE A 765 24.04 45.31 -9.40
CA ILE A 765 23.36 44.75 -10.58
C ILE A 765 24.25 43.71 -11.26
N LEU A 766 25.54 43.99 -11.47
CA LEU A 766 26.46 43.05 -12.09
C LEU A 766 26.68 41.76 -11.28
N ALA A 767 26.53 41.80 -9.95
CA ALA A 767 26.71 40.62 -9.09
C ALA A 767 25.49 39.68 -9.13
N ILE A 768 24.29 40.23 -9.31
CA ILE A 768 23.03 39.52 -9.12
C ILE A 768 22.33 39.18 -10.46
N GLN A 769 22.59 39.96 -11.51
CA GLN A 769 21.97 39.79 -12.84
C GLN A 769 21.97 38.34 -13.37
N PRO A 770 23.06 37.54 -13.28
CA PRO A 770 23.09 36.19 -13.83
C PRO A 770 22.00 35.26 -13.26
N GLY A 771 21.80 35.28 -11.94
CA GLY A 771 20.85 34.38 -11.28
C GLY A 771 19.41 34.72 -11.52
N ILE A 772 19.11 36.02 -11.48
CA ILE A 772 17.77 36.51 -11.78
C ILE A 772 17.35 36.05 -13.17
N LEU A 773 18.23 36.19 -14.17
CA LEU A 773 17.95 35.75 -15.53
C LEU A 773 17.72 34.23 -15.61
N GLN A 774 18.60 33.45 -14.99
CA GLN A 774 18.55 31.98 -15.01
C GLN A 774 17.30 31.40 -14.34
N ASN A 775 16.94 31.85 -13.14
CA ASN A 775 15.71 31.40 -12.47
C ASN A 775 14.47 31.82 -13.27
N SER A 776 14.47 33.03 -13.85
CA SER A 776 13.39 33.49 -14.73
C SER A 776 13.20 32.57 -15.93
N PHE A 777 14.28 32.04 -16.52
CA PHE A 777 14.19 31.08 -17.62
C PHE A 777 13.59 29.74 -17.20
N LYS A 778 14.02 29.17 -16.06
CA LYS A 778 13.46 27.89 -15.57
C LYS A 778 11.95 27.98 -15.30
N PHE A 779 11.47 29.14 -14.87
CA PHE A 779 10.01 29.34 -14.71
C PHE A 779 9.26 29.46 -16.05
N ILE A 780 9.87 30.01 -17.09
CA ILE A 780 9.22 30.19 -18.40
C ILE A 780 9.18 28.90 -19.22
N ILE A 781 10.22 28.06 -19.12
CA ILE A 781 10.31 26.81 -19.88
C ILE A 781 9.29 25.81 -19.31
N CYS A 782 8.50 25.24 -20.21
CA CYS A 782 7.50 24.22 -19.89
C CYS A 782 7.98 22.85 -20.38
N ARG A 783 7.82 21.83 -19.54
CA ARG A 783 8.04 20.40 -19.83
C ARG A 783 6.70 19.69 -19.81
N GLU A 784 6.43 18.88 -20.82
CA GLU A 784 5.24 18.03 -20.87
C GLU A 784 5.47 16.74 -20.07
N ILE A 785 4.57 16.44 -19.13
CA ILE A 785 4.53 15.22 -18.33
C ILE A 785 3.08 14.75 -18.29
N ALA A 786 2.80 13.53 -18.76
CA ALA A 786 1.45 12.98 -18.82
C ALA A 786 0.43 13.91 -19.52
N GLU A 787 0.77 14.42 -20.71
CA GLU A 787 -0.05 15.35 -21.52
C GLU A 787 -0.34 16.73 -20.87
N ILE A 788 0.23 16.98 -19.70
CA ILE A 788 0.14 18.25 -18.96
C ILE A 788 1.50 18.96 -19.01
N GLU A 789 1.47 20.25 -19.36
CA GLU A 789 2.68 21.08 -19.40
C GLU A 789 2.93 21.73 -18.05
N TYR A 790 4.04 21.40 -17.42
CA TYR A 790 4.49 21.94 -16.13
C TYR A 790 5.70 22.86 -16.30
N SER A 791 5.84 23.85 -15.42
CA SER A 791 7.02 24.71 -15.37
C SER A 791 8.25 23.94 -14.89
N THR A 792 9.39 24.06 -15.58
CA THR A 792 10.60 23.30 -15.21
C THR A 792 11.20 23.69 -13.85
N ALA A 793 10.88 24.88 -13.33
CA ALA A 793 11.34 25.32 -12.00
C ALA A 793 10.48 24.79 -10.84
N ASP A 794 9.20 24.49 -11.12
CA ASP A 794 8.24 24.06 -10.12
C ASP A 794 7.13 23.26 -10.80
N LEU A 795 7.18 21.94 -10.61
CA LEU A 795 6.24 21.00 -11.21
C LEU A 795 4.84 21.08 -10.61
N ASN A 796 4.61 21.93 -9.60
CA ASN A 796 3.26 22.24 -9.13
C ASN A 796 2.57 23.32 -10.00
N ILE A 797 3.30 24.02 -10.86
CA ILE A 797 2.75 25.09 -11.71
C ILE A 797 2.53 24.58 -13.14
N GLN A 798 1.26 24.44 -13.52
CA GLN A 798 0.88 24.09 -14.88
C GLN A 798 0.89 25.32 -15.81
N CYS A 799 1.57 25.22 -16.96
CA CYS A 799 1.77 26.32 -17.90
C CYS A 799 0.48 26.80 -18.60
N LYS A 800 -0.53 25.92 -18.72
CA LYS A 800 -1.82 26.26 -19.35
C LYS A 800 -2.70 27.14 -18.47
N THR A 801 -2.44 27.21 -17.16
CA THR A 801 -3.27 27.91 -16.17
C THR A 801 -3.23 29.44 -16.35
N ASP A 802 -4.34 30.08 -15.95
CA ASP A 802 -4.45 31.55 -15.91
C ASP A 802 -3.38 32.18 -15.00
N PHE A 803 -3.00 31.49 -13.93
CA PHE A 803 -1.95 31.93 -13.03
C PHE A 803 -0.60 32.04 -13.74
N PHE A 804 -0.21 31.03 -14.51
CA PHE A 804 1.03 31.07 -15.29
C PHE A 804 1.00 32.22 -16.31
N LYS A 805 -0.06 32.29 -17.12
CA LYS A 805 -0.19 33.27 -18.22
C LYS A 805 -0.29 34.73 -17.74
N LYS A 806 -0.99 34.99 -16.63
CA LYS A 806 -1.23 36.37 -16.14
C LYS A 806 -0.21 36.83 -15.10
N ASN A 807 0.41 35.93 -14.33
CA ASN A 807 1.30 36.29 -13.23
C ASN A 807 2.75 35.86 -13.42
N VAL A 808 3.00 34.61 -13.83
CA VAL A 808 4.38 34.07 -13.91
C VAL A 808 5.07 34.57 -15.18
N LEU A 809 4.46 34.30 -16.33
CA LEU A 809 5.01 34.60 -17.65
C LEU A 809 5.34 36.10 -17.86
N PRO A 810 4.41 37.05 -17.65
CA PRO A 810 4.71 38.47 -17.88
C PRO A 810 5.76 39.04 -16.90
N LYS A 811 5.76 38.61 -15.63
CA LYS A 811 6.73 39.10 -14.64
C LYS A 811 8.15 38.56 -14.90
N MET A 812 8.28 37.32 -15.37
CA MET A 812 9.59 36.73 -15.72
C MET A 812 10.10 37.24 -17.08
N LEU A 813 9.21 37.50 -18.05
CA LEU A 813 9.56 38.11 -19.35
C LEU A 813 10.06 39.56 -19.21
N CYS A 814 9.50 40.36 -18.29
CA CYS A 814 9.98 41.72 -18.00
C CYS A 814 11.45 41.76 -17.55
N VAL A 815 11.99 40.65 -17.08
CA VAL A 815 13.33 40.52 -16.51
C VAL A 815 14.34 39.90 -17.50
N GLY A 816 13.87 39.13 -18.48
CA GLY A 816 14.67 38.18 -19.27
C GLY A 816 15.02 38.55 -20.72
N MET A 817 14.94 39.81 -21.16
CA MET A 817 15.22 40.16 -22.57
C MET A 817 16.72 40.13 -22.92
N SER A 818 17.27 38.93 -23.17
CA SER A 818 18.11 38.64 -24.34
C SER A 818 18.62 37.17 -24.39
N ILE A 819 18.47 36.56 -25.58
CA ILE A 819 19.21 35.43 -26.18
C ILE A 819 18.59 34.02 -26.09
N ILE A 820 18.24 33.55 -27.29
CA ILE A 820 17.85 32.20 -27.72
C ILE A 820 19.12 31.38 -28.01
N PHE A 821 19.13 30.07 -27.74
CA PHE A 821 19.36 29.02 -28.77
C PHE A 821 19.50 27.60 -28.19
N SER A 822 18.75 26.68 -28.82
CA SER A 822 18.95 25.23 -28.96
C SER A 822 18.80 24.36 -27.70
N GLU A 823 18.26 23.15 -27.84
CA GLU A 823 18.15 22.15 -26.76
C GLU A 823 19.37 21.23 -26.65
N ASN A 824 20.29 21.25 -27.63
CA ASN A 824 21.42 20.34 -27.65
C ASN A 824 22.56 20.78 -26.71
N LEU A 825 22.74 20.01 -25.64
CA LEU A 825 23.71 20.23 -24.56
C LEU A 825 25.17 20.35 -25.07
N VAL A 826 25.56 19.54 -26.04
CA VAL A 826 26.92 19.53 -26.62
C VAL A 826 27.16 20.77 -27.47
N PHE A 827 26.14 21.19 -28.24
CA PHE A 827 26.21 22.40 -29.06
C PHE A 827 26.38 23.66 -28.20
N LYS A 828 25.70 23.73 -27.04
CA LYS A 828 25.85 24.81 -26.05
C LYS A 828 27.26 24.89 -25.47
N GLY A 829 27.85 23.74 -25.11
CA GLY A 829 29.21 23.65 -24.57
C GLY A 829 30.26 24.13 -25.56
N VAL A 830 30.19 23.66 -26.82
CA VAL A 830 31.14 24.03 -27.88
C VAL A 830 31.03 25.52 -28.24
N PHE A 831 29.82 26.04 -28.41
CA PHE A 831 29.62 27.45 -28.74
C PHE A 831 30.18 28.38 -27.65
N SER A 832 29.94 28.04 -26.39
CA SER A 832 30.43 28.81 -25.24
C SER A 832 31.96 28.81 -25.15
N ALA A 833 32.60 27.67 -25.40
CA ALA A 833 34.07 27.58 -25.46
C ALA A 833 34.64 28.47 -26.59
N LEU A 834 34.01 28.50 -27.77
CA LEU A 834 34.43 29.33 -28.90
C LEU A 834 34.30 30.83 -28.59
N VAL A 835 33.23 31.26 -27.92
CA VAL A 835 33.05 32.65 -27.49
C VAL A 835 34.12 33.06 -26.47
N ILE A 836 34.45 32.19 -25.51
CA ILE A 836 35.50 32.46 -24.52
C ILE A 836 36.88 32.52 -25.20
N LEU A 837 37.17 31.63 -26.15
CA LEU A 837 38.41 31.67 -26.93
C LEU A 837 38.54 32.96 -27.76
N TYR A 838 37.45 33.41 -28.38
CA TYR A 838 37.40 34.69 -29.08
C TYR A 838 37.67 35.86 -28.12
N TYR A 839 37.06 35.84 -26.94
CA TYR A 839 37.28 36.85 -25.89
C TYR A 839 38.74 36.85 -25.37
N VAL A 840 39.35 35.67 -25.17
CA VAL A 840 40.77 35.53 -24.82
C VAL A 840 41.66 36.11 -25.92
N GLY A 841 41.36 35.83 -27.19
CA GLY A 841 42.03 36.42 -28.35
C GLY A 841 41.94 37.94 -28.34
N PHE A 842 40.74 38.50 -28.14
CA PHE A 842 40.53 39.94 -28.03
C PHE A 842 41.34 40.57 -26.90
N CYS A 843 41.38 39.94 -25.72
CA CYS A 843 42.14 40.42 -24.57
C CYS A 843 43.66 40.45 -24.82
N LYS A 844 44.19 39.51 -25.62
CA LYS A 844 45.61 39.45 -26.00
C LYS A 844 46.02 40.59 -26.93
N TYR A 845 45.11 41.07 -27.79
CA TYR A 845 45.42 42.11 -28.79
C TYR A 845 45.07 43.54 -28.33
N ARG A 846 44.07 43.72 -27.45
CA ARG A 846 43.54 45.05 -27.10
C ARG A 846 43.94 45.57 -25.71
N ASP A 847 44.59 44.75 -24.87
CA ASP A 847 45.01 45.11 -23.50
C ASP A 847 43.89 45.82 -22.70
N PRO A 848 42.80 45.13 -22.33
CA PRO A 848 41.63 45.76 -21.70
C PRO A 848 41.93 46.42 -20.35
N TYR A 849 42.98 45.98 -19.65
CA TYR A 849 43.51 46.61 -18.45
C TYR A 849 44.83 47.34 -18.75
N ILE A 850 45.02 48.47 -18.06
CA ILE A 850 46.22 49.33 -18.17
C ILE A 850 47.51 48.58 -17.79
N THR A 851 47.42 47.57 -16.92
CA THR A 851 48.58 46.81 -16.44
C THR A 851 48.67 45.44 -17.09
N LEU A 852 49.84 45.14 -17.68
CA LEU A 852 50.19 43.84 -18.27
C LEU A 852 49.93 42.63 -17.35
N LYS A 853 50.10 42.80 -16.03
CA LYS A 853 49.84 41.75 -15.03
C LYS A 853 48.37 41.33 -14.97
N LEU A 854 47.43 42.27 -15.12
CA LEU A 854 45.99 42.01 -15.14
C LEU A 854 45.54 41.38 -16.46
N ASN A 855 46.07 41.84 -17.60
CA ASN A 855 45.76 41.24 -18.91
C ASN A 855 46.20 39.76 -18.97
N ARG A 856 47.37 39.43 -18.42
CA ARG A 856 47.84 38.03 -18.31
C ARG A 856 46.93 37.19 -17.40
N LEU A 857 46.45 37.74 -16.29
CA LEU A 857 45.53 37.03 -15.39
C LEU A 857 44.17 36.78 -16.04
N GLN A 858 43.66 37.73 -16.82
CA GLN A 858 42.42 37.60 -17.58
C GLN A 858 42.51 36.51 -18.67
N ILE A 859 43.63 36.46 -19.40
CA ILE A 859 43.90 35.42 -20.39
C ILE A 859 43.97 34.04 -19.73
N PHE A 860 44.65 33.94 -18.58
CA PHE A 860 44.73 32.69 -17.82
C PHE A 860 43.36 32.22 -17.32
N SER A 861 42.53 33.14 -16.82
CA SER A 861 41.14 32.86 -16.41
C SER A 861 40.31 32.26 -17.56
N GLY A 862 40.42 32.81 -18.76
CA GLY A 862 39.69 32.32 -19.93
C GLY A 862 40.15 30.92 -20.36
N LEU A 863 41.45 30.63 -20.29
CA LEU A 863 41.97 29.29 -20.57
C LEU A 863 41.46 28.26 -19.56
N VAL A 864 41.44 28.59 -18.26
CA VAL A 864 40.92 27.72 -17.20
C VAL A 864 39.44 27.39 -17.42
N LEU A 865 38.63 28.37 -17.85
CA LEU A 865 37.22 28.16 -18.20
C LEU A 865 37.05 27.21 -19.39
N VAL A 866 37.82 27.39 -20.47
CA VAL A 866 37.75 26.51 -21.65
C VAL A 866 38.13 25.07 -21.28
N THR A 867 39.21 24.89 -20.50
CA THR A 867 39.62 23.56 -20.03
C THR A 867 38.54 22.91 -19.17
N THR A 868 37.88 23.68 -18.31
CA THR A 868 36.78 23.22 -17.47
C THR A 868 35.57 22.76 -18.30
N ILE A 869 35.21 23.51 -19.35
CA ILE A 869 34.11 23.14 -20.25
C ILE A 869 34.44 21.85 -21.00
N CYS A 870 35.67 21.68 -21.48
CA CYS A 870 36.08 20.46 -22.16
C CYS A 870 36.00 19.22 -21.25
N PHE A 871 36.51 19.31 -20.01
CA PHE A 871 36.40 18.22 -19.04
C PHE A 871 34.94 17.93 -18.67
N GLY A 872 34.14 18.98 -18.51
CA GLY A 872 32.72 18.81 -18.27
C GLY A 872 32.02 18.05 -19.39
N ILE A 873 32.22 18.41 -20.66
CA ILE A 873 31.58 17.71 -21.79
C ILE A 873 31.94 16.21 -21.74
N CYS A 874 33.15 15.86 -21.32
CA CYS A 874 33.57 14.46 -21.14
C CYS A 874 32.82 13.72 -20.01
N ILE A 875 32.31 14.40 -18.98
CA ILE A 875 31.50 13.77 -17.91
C ILE A 875 30.20 13.17 -18.49
N ASN A 876 29.54 13.87 -19.41
CA ASN A 876 28.29 13.39 -20.01
C ASN A 876 28.47 12.17 -20.94
N TYR A 877 29.71 11.77 -21.24
CA TYR A 877 30.05 10.58 -22.03
C TYR A 877 30.80 9.53 -21.20
N ALA A 878 30.84 9.68 -19.87
CA ALA A 878 31.47 8.72 -18.98
C ALA A 878 30.49 7.57 -18.67
N ASP A 879 30.81 6.36 -19.12
CA ASP A 879 29.96 5.17 -18.93
C ASP A 879 30.01 4.58 -17.50
N SER A 880 30.81 5.15 -16.57
CA SER A 880 30.98 4.64 -15.19
C SER A 880 31.12 5.76 -14.15
N SER A 881 30.56 5.54 -12.95
CA SER A 881 30.60 6.54 -11.86
C SER A 881 32.02 6.85 -11.36
N GLU A 882 32.98 5.93 -11.51
CA GLU A 882 34.39 6.17 -11.18
C GLU A 882 35.03 7.21 -12.12
N MET A 883 34.71 7.18 -13.42
CA MET A 883 35.17 8.18 -14.39
C MET A 883 34.59 9.56 -14.11
N GLU A 884 33.31 9.64 -13.72
CA GLU A 884 32.68 10.91 -13.32
C GLU A 884 33.37 11.55 -12.11
N GLN A 885 33.73 10.74 -11.10
CA GLN A 885 34.44 11.21 -9.91
C GLN A 885 35.84 11.74 -10.25
N ILE A 886 36.60 11.03 -11.09
CA ILE A 886 37.94 11.45 -11.49
C ILE A 886 37.90 12.79 -12.24
N ILE A 887 36.99 12.92 -13.21
CA ILE A 887 36.87 14.16 -13.99
C ILE A 887 36.40 15.32 -13.10
N SER A 888 35.51 15.06 -12.14
CA SER A 888 35.06 16.04 -11.15
C SER A 888 36.21 16.56 -10.27
N ILE A 889 37.10 15.66 -9.80
CA ILE A 889 38.29 16.04 -9.03
C ILE A 889 39.23 16.93 -9.86
N MET A 890 39.41 16.62 -11.15
CA MET A 890 40.22 17.45 -12.06
C MET A 890 39.64 18.86 -12.22
N ILE A 891 38.32 18.99 -12.34
CA ILE A 891 37.65 20.29 -12.45
C ILE A 891 37.82 21.11 -11.17
N ILE A 892 37.62 20.49 -9.99
CA ILE A 892 37.84 21.14 -8.69
C ILE A 892 39.30 21.62 -8.58
N PHE A 893 40.25 20.76 -8.94
CA PHE A 893 41.67 21.08 -8.84
C PHE A 893 42.06 22.27 -9.72
N ILE A 894 41.65 22.28 -11.00
CA ILE A 894 42.00 23.35 -11.95
C ILE A 894 41.43 24.71 -11.51
N ASN A 895 40.16 24.75 -11.13
CA ASN A 895 39.51 26.00 -10.70
C ASN A 895 39.99 26.43 -9.29
N GLY A 896 40.26 25.46 -8.40
CA GLY A 896 40.84 25.71 -7.08
C GLY A 896 42.24 26.33 -7.15
N VAL A 897 43.10 25.85 -8.06
CA VAL A 897 44.42 26.45 -8.32
C VAL A 897 44.30 27.89 -8.81
N PHE A 898 43.34 28.17 -9.70
CA PHE A 898 43.09 29.54 -10.16
C PHE A 898 42.61 30.47 -9.02
N ALA A 899 41.69 29.99 -8.18
CA ALA A 899 41.20 30.74 -7.02
C ALA A 899 42.33 31.03 -6.01
N LEU A 900 43.16 30.04 -5.69
CA LEU A 900 44.35 30.20 -4.83
C LEU A 900 45.35 31.20 -5.42
N GLN A 901 45.55 31.19 -6.74
CA GLN A 901 46.40 32.15 -7.43
C GLN A 901 45.87 33.58 -7.33
N CYS A 902 44.55 33.76 -7.48
CA CYS A 902 43.91 35.06 -7.28
C CYS A 902 44.06 35.53 -5.83
N LEU A 903 43.82 34.65 -4.85
CA LEU A 903 43.96 34.95 -3.43
C LEU A 903 45.41 35.31 -3.06
N TYR A 904 46.39 34.56 -3.56
CA TYR A 904 47.80 34.86 -3.39
C TYR A 904 48.18 36.24 -3.94
N LEU A 905 47.68 36.60 -5.13
CA LEU A 905 47.89 37.92 -5.73
C LEU A 905 47.22 39.06 -4.93
N VAL A 906 46.05 38.81 -4.34
CA VAL A 906 45.40 39.76 -3.43
C VAL A 906 46.21 39.92 -2.14
N LEU A 907 46.62 38.82 -1.49
CA LEU A 907 47.34 38.80 -0.23
C LEU A 907 48.75 39.41 -0.34
N THR A 908 49.44 39.21 -1.47
CA THR A 908 50.76 39.82 -1.72
C THR A 908 50.67 41.33 -1.86
N GLU A 909 49.65 41.85 -2.56
CA GLU A 909 49.36 43.28 -2.63
C GLU A 909 48.89 43.84 -1.27
N PHE A 910 48.15 43.04 -0.48
CA PHE A 910 47.70 43.41 0.87
C PHE A 910 48.84 43.43 1.91
N ARG A 911 49.81 42.52 1.83
CA ARG A 911 51.04 42.54 2.64
C ARG A 911 51.89 43.78 2.34
N PHE A 912 52.03 44.13 1.05
CA PHE A 912 52.71 45.36 0.64
C PHE A 912 51.98 46.61 1.18
N PHE A 913 50.65 46.56 1.24
CA PHE A 913 49.80 47.61 1.80
C PHE A 913 49.92 47.74 3.33
N CYS A 914 49.94 46.63 4.08
CA CYS A 914 50.16 46.62 5.53
C CYS A 914 51.55 47.16 5.89
N TYR A 915 52.58 46.81 5.11
CA TYR A 915 53.94 47.34 5.27
C TYR A 915 54.01 48.87 5.08
N LEU A 916 53.27 49.41 4.10
CA LEU A 916 53.16 50.86 3.85
C LEU A 916 52.30 51.62 4.88
N GLN A 917 51.23 51.00 5.40
CA GLN A 917 50.41 51.58 6.46
C GLN A 917 51.11 51.58 7.83
N PHE A 918 51.84 50.51 8.17
CA PHE A 918 52.73 50.48 9.35
C PHE A 918 53.84 51.54 9.26
N TYR A 919 54.34 51.82 8.05
CA TYR A 919 55.31 52.90 7.81
C TYR A 919 54.73 54.30 8.06
N ASN A 920 53.41 54.49 7.88
CA ASN A 920 52.73 55.76 8.11
C ASN A 920 52.26 55.97 9.56
N TYR A 921 52.13 54.91 10.37
CA TYR A 921 51.62 54.99 11.76
C TYR A 921 52.68 54.75 12.86
N GLY A 922 53.88 54.25 12.52
CA GLY A 922 54.95 53.94 13.49
C GLY A 922 55.89 55.12 13.80
N GLY A 923 55.49 56.01 14.72
CA GLY A 923 56.20 57.24 15.09
C GLY A 923 57.46 57.14 15.96
N ARG A 924 58.20 56.03 16.04
CA ARG A 924 59.47 55.96 16.80
C ARG A 924 60.46 54.91 16.26
N PHE A 925 61.59 55.37 15.69
CA PHE A 925 62.95 54.78 15.52
C PHE A 925 63.54 55.21 14.15
N SER A 926 64.82 55.54 13.92
CA SER A 926 65.96 56.00 14.73
C SER A 926 66.54 57.23 14.00
N ASN A 927 67.11 58.21 14.72
CA ASN A 927 67.64 59.46 14.15
C ASN A 927 68.64 59.26 12.99
N LYS A 928 69.25 58.08 12.84
CA LYS A 928 70.17 57.74 11.74
C LYS A 928 69.47 57.65 10.37
N ILE A 929 68.24 57.13 10.29
CA ILE A 929 67.53 56.96 9.02
C ILE A 929 66.90 58.28 8.57
N LYS A 930 66.42 59.09 9.51
CA LYS A 930 65.95 60.47 9.24
C LYS A 930 67.09 61.34 8.72
N LEU A 931 68.29 61.24 9.30
CA LEU A 931 69.47 61.94 8.79
C LEU A 931 69.91 61.45 7.40
N MET A 932 69.78 60.15 7.10
CA MET A 932 70.06 59.60 5.75
C MET A 932 69.03 60.07 4.71
N ALA A 933 67.74 60.10 5.09
CA ALA A 933 66.67 60.58 4.24
C ALA A 933 66.81 62.10 3.99
N GLU A 934 67.13 62.89 5.01
CA GLU A 934 67.39 64.34 4.87
C GLU A 934 68.65 64.62 4.05
N LYS A 935 69.73 63.85 4.20
CA LYS A 935 70.92 63.93 3.33
C LYS A 935 70.61 63.57 1.88
N LYS A 936 69.82 62.52 1.63
CA LYS A 936 69.35 62.16 0.27
C LYS A 936 68.42 63.23 -0.29
N LEU A 937 67.56 63.84 0.52
CA LEU A 937 66.64 64.90 0.10
C LEU A 937 67.41 66.21 -0.24
N GLN A 938 68.44 66.56 0.52
CA GLN A 938 69.34 67.68 0.20
C GLN A 938 70.16 67.43 -1.07
N SER A 939 70.67 66.20 -1.25
CA SER A 939 71.32 65.78 -2.49
C SER A 939 70.38 65.92 -3.69
N TYR A 940 69.13 65.47 -3.57
CA TYR A 940 68.12 65.58 -4.62
C TYR A 940 67.71 67.03 -4.92
N LYS A 941 67.63 67.89 -3.90
CA LYS A 941 67.38 69.34 -4.09
C LYS A 941 68.52 70.03 -4.86
N LYS A 942 69.78 69.66 -4.58
CA LYS A 942 70.96 70.15 -5.33
C LYS A 942 70.95 69.67 -6.78
N THR A 943 70.59 68.42 -7.02
CA THR A 943 70.45 67.85 -8.38
C THR A 943 69.29 68.49 -9.14
N LYS A 944 68.16 68.79 -8.47
CA LYS A 944 67.00 69.48 -9.06
C LYS A 944 67.33 70.93 -9.46
N GLN A 945 68.09 71.68 -8.65
CA GLN A 945 68.55 73.02 -9.02
C GLN A 945 69.46 72.98 -10.25
N ARG A 946 70.39 72.01 -10.34
CA ARG A 946 71.27 71.83 -11.49
C ARG A 946 70.49 71.47 -12.77
N TRP A 947 69.47 70.62 -12.67
CA TRP A 947 68.59 70.27 -13.79
C TRP A 947 67.72 71.45 -14.25
N LEU A 948 67.26 72.31 -13.34
CA LEU A 948 66.50 73.51 -13.70
C LEU A 948 67.37 74.54 -14.44
N VAL A 949 68.65 74.69 -14.04
CA VAL A 949 69.62 75.54 -14.74
C VAL A 949 69.92 74.97 -16.13
N LEU A 950 70.12 73.65 -16.25
CA LEU A 950 70.35 72.98 -17.54
C LEU A 950 69.13 73.10 -18.47
N ARG A 951 67.91 72.90 -17.94
CA ARG A 951 66.65 73.04 -18.71
C ARG A 951 66.42 74.49 -19.17
N LYS A 952 66.84 75.49 -18.38
CA LYS A 952 66.81 76.92 -18.76
C LYS A 952 67.86 77.23 -19.84
N TYR A 953 69.05 76.63 -19.75
CA TYR A 953 70.11 76.76 -20.76
C TYR A 953 69.69 76.13 -22.10
N ILE A 954 69.13 74.91 -22.08
CA ILE A 954 68.62 74.21 -23.26
C ILE A 954 67.43 74.96 -23.88
N ARG A 955 66.48 75.47 -23.08
CA ARG A 955 65.37 76.28 -23.60
C ARG A 955 65.85 77.56 -24.27
N ASN A 956 66.85 78.26 -23.72
CA ASN A 956 67.42 79.45 -24.35
C ASN A 956 68.19 79.11 -25.64
N CYS A 957 68.88 77.97 -25.68
CA CYS A 957 69.57 77.45 -26.87
C CYS A 957 68.57 77.13 -28.01
N ILE A 958 67.45 76.46 -27.69
CA ILE A 958 66.39 76.13 -28.64
C ILE A 958 65.65 77.39 -29.11
N ALA A 959 65.42 78.37 -28.23
CA ALA A 959 64.77 79.63 -28.59
C ALA A 959 65.63 80.53 -29.52
N GLN A 960 66.95 80.33 -29.57
CA GLN A 960 67.88 81.14 -30.37
C GLN A 960 68.42 80.44 -31.62
N ASN A 961 67.97 79.21 -31.94
CA ASN A 961 68.35 78.46 -33.16
C ASN A 961 69.87 78.41 -33.45
N LYS A 962 70.71 78.20 -32.42
CA LYS A 962 72.16 77.99 -32.55
C LYS A 962 72.57 76.58 -32.07
N THR A 963 73.55 75.98 -32.73
CA THR A 963 74.17 74.70 -32.34
C THR A 963 74.95 74.85 -31.03
N CYS A 964 74.55 74.15 -29.97
CA CYS A 964 75.11 74.30 -28.62
C CYS A 964 76.41 73.51 -28.41
N ASN A 965 77.45 73.77 -29.22
CA ASN A 965 78.66 72.92 -29.23
C ASN A 965 79.96 73.52 -28.69
N GLU A 966 79.99 74.75 -28.14
CA GLU A 966 81.28 75.38 -27.79
C GLU A 966 81.36 76.03 -26.40
N ARG A 967 80.90 75.35 -25.34
CA ARG A 967 81.34 75.71 -23.97
C ARG A 967 81.75 74.50 -23.13
N LYS A 968 82.95 74.61 -22.54
CA LYS A 968 83.50 73.73 -21.49
C LYS A 968 82.48 73.48 -20.36
N ASP A 969 81.66 74.48 -20.03
CA ASP A 969 80.62 74.40 -18.99
C ASP A 969 79.53 73.36 -19.26
N PHE A 970 79.14 73.09 -20.52
CA PHE A 970 78.05 72.15 -20.82
C PHE A 970 78.50 70.69 -20.65
N LYS A 971 79.74 70.37 -21.02
CA LYS A 971 80.36 69.05 -20.77
C LYS A 971 80.55 68.80 -19.27
N GLU A 972 80.94 69.81 -18.50
CA GLU A 972 81.13 69.67 -17.04
C GLU A 972 79.80 69.52 -16.27
N LEU A 973 78.74 70.20 -16.72
CA LEU A 973 77.37 70.06 -16.20
C LEU A 973 76.72 68.70 -16.53
N LEU A 974 77.01 68.11 -17.69
CA LEU A 974 76.55 66.76 -18.07
C LEU A 974 77.31 65.66 -17.30
N TYR A 975 78.63 65.79 -17.16
CA TYR A 975 79.45 64.78 -16.48
C TYR A 975 79.16 64.70 -14.97
N THR A 976 78.86 65.84 -14.33
CA THR A 976 78.53 65.89 -12.88
C THR A 976 77.07 65.55 -12.54
N SER A 977 76.19 65.44 -13.54
CA SER A 977 74.78 65.04 -13.35
C SER A 977 74.49 63.56 -13.64
N TYR A 978 75.43 62.85 -14.29
CA TYR A 978 75.24 61.46 -14.74
C TYR A 978 75.73 60.38 -13.77
N VAL A 979 76.43 60.74 -12.69
CA VAL A 979 76.97 59.75 -11.73
C VAL A 979 76.20 59.80 -10.41
N SER A 980 75.03 59.15 -10.38
CA SER A 980 74.51 58.58 -9.12
C SER A 980 73.74 57.27 -9.36
N GLY A 981 74.42 56.15 -9.09
CA GLY A 981 73.82 54.93 -8.54
C GLY A 981 73.30 53.85 -9.48
N ILE A 982 72.75 54.15 -10.66
CA ILE A 982 72.03 53.12 -11.46
C ILE A 982 72.79 52.69 -12.73
N THR A 983 73.75 53.49 -13.21
CA THR A 983 74.51 53.20 -14.43
C THR A 983 75.78 52.38 -14.24
N LYS A 984 76.15 51.97 -13.02
CA LYS A 984 77.30 51.06 -12.81
C LYS A 984 76.99 49.61 -13.21
N GLN A 985 75.71 49.20 -13.26
CA GLN A 985 75.33 47.86 -13.73
C GLN A 985 74.98 47.79 -15.23
N PHE A 986 74.67 48.92 -15.88
CA PHE A 986 74.37 48.94 -17.32
C PHE A 986 75.62 49.09 -18.19
N VAL A 987 76.66 49.78 -17.69
CA VAL A 987 77.92 49.98 -18.41
C VAL A 987 78.78 48.70 -18.45
N ASP A 988 78.70 47.84 -17.43
CA ASP A 988 79.49 46.60 -17.38
C ASP A 988 78.97 45.46 -18.28
N LYS A 989 77.78 45.61 -18.90
CA LYS A 989 77.15 44.52 -19.68
C LYS A 989 77.05 44.72 -21.19
N SER A 990 77.60 45.78 -21.78
CA SER A 990 77.57 45.94 -23.25
C SER A 990 78.74 46.80 -23.77
N PRO A 991 79.92 46.22 -24.08
CA PRO A 991 81.11 46.96 -24.51
C PRO A 991 81.06 47.51 -25.96
N GLY A 992 79.91 47.55 -26.62
CA GLY A 992 79.82 47.79 -28.07
C GLY A 992 79.23 49.13 -28.52
N ILE A 993 78.61 49.93 -27.65
CA ILE A 993 77.75 51.05 -28.08
C ILE A 993 78.42 52.43 -27.95
N SER A 994 79.55 52.55 -27.26
CA SER A 994 80.18 53.87 -27.02
C SER A 994 80.97 54.44 -28.21
N ASN A 995 81.35 53.63 -29.20
CA ASN A 995 82.17 54.09 -30.33
C ASN A 995 81.41 54.35 -31.64
N GLN A 996 80.11 54.07 -31.71
CA GLN A 996 79.30 54.32 -32.92
C GLN A 996 78.44 55.59 -32.86
N LEU A 997 78.32 56.27 -31.71
CA LEU A 997 77.46 57.45 -31.55
C LEU A 997 78.15 58.80 -31.86
N PHE A 998 79.45 58.82 -32.16
CA PHE A 998 80.20 60.09 -32.30
C PHE A 998 81.18 60.19 -33.48
N SER A 999 81.10 59.31 -34.48
CA SER A 999 81.85 59.50 -35.73
C SER A 999 80.99 59.23 -36.96
N ASN A 1000 80.87 60.28 -37.76
CA ASN A 1000 80.30 60.38 -39.10
C ASN A 1000 78.79 60.58 -39.18
N GLY A 1001 78.46 61.67 -39.88
CA GLY A 1001 77.14 62.24 -39.96
C GLY A 1001 76.17 61.36 -40.73
N ASP A 1002 74.98 61.23 -40.18
CA ASP A 1002 73.76 61.11 -40.95
C ASP A 1002 72.58 61.59 -40.11
N SER A 1003 71.64 62.22 -40.82
CA SER A 1003 70.46 62.92 -40.34
C SER A 1003 69.56 62.10 -39.40
N ILE A 1004 69.18 62.65 -38.25
CA ILE A 1004 68.05 62.15 -37.46
C ILE A 1004 66.76 62.76 -38.05
N LYS A 1005 66.14 62.02 -38.97
CA LYS A 1005 64.73 62.23 -39.35
C LYS A 1005 63.84 61.82 -38.18
N PHE A 1006 63.13 62.77 -37.57
CA PHE A 1006 62.00 62.47 -36.69
C PHE A 1006 60.87 61.88 -37.55
N ILE A 1007 60.67 60.56 -37.47
CA ILE A 1007 59.47 59.91 -37.99
C ILE A 1007 58.31 60.25 -37.04
N GLN A 1008 57.36 61.03 -37.52
CA GLN A 1008 55.98 61.01 -37.06
C GLN A 1008 55.39 59.62 -37.40
N GLN A 1009 55.07 58.82 -36.37
CA GLN A 1009 53.77 58.15 -36.26
C GLN A 1009 53.68 57.38 -34.95
N ASN A 1010 52.62 57.71 -34.19
CA ASN A 1010 51.96 56.91 -33.16
C ASN A 1010 52.81 56.33 -32.03
N ASP A 1011 52.99 57.13 -30.98
CA ASP A 1011 52.91 56.59 -29.63
C ASP A 1011 52.15 57.56 -28.71
N LYS A 1012 50.85 57.26 -28.52
CA LYS A 1012 50.15 57.57 -27.28
C LYS A 1012 50.28 56.33 -26.39
N ARG A 1013 51.35 56.26 -25.60
CA ARG A 1013 51.40 55.54 -24.31
C ARG A 1013 52.27 56.30 -23.33
#